data_AF-A0A178LUX4-F1
#
_entry.id   AF-A0A178LUX4-F1
#
_cell.length_a   1.000
_cell.length_b   1.000
_cell.length_c   1.000
_cell.angle_alpha   90.00
_cell.angle_beta   90.00
_cell.angle_gamma   90.00
#
_symmetry.space_group_name_H-M   'P 1'
#
loop_
_entity.id
_entity.type
_entity.pdbx_description
1 polymer ?
#
loop_
_entity_poly.entity_id
_entity_poly.type
_entity_poly.pdbx_seq_one_letter_code
_entity_poly.pdbx_strand_id
1 'polypeptide(L)'
;MNTMGEARNGMRWIRVDLHLHTPASEDYAEPNVSYLDILQEAERRGLEIIAFTDHNTVAGYEQFQREIEFLTTLEKAGRLTGEEEARLAEYRRLLAKITVLPGFEFTSHFGAHILGIFPPNRPLSLIEATLLQLGIPAESLKGGVCSVANTRHVTEAYEIIHRAGGIVIAAHANGPNGVITETLRMGTSGQARVAVTQSPYLHALEFINFYTDHEKFTSPGFYNGKTEHYERRMFCIQGSDAHRLRRLAESDAQATHRHGIGDRYFEALLPDRSFEALKALFSSQDFDRVRVPKRDQKQWSLDVARFSGSTDRQLLRAVADPSAAAALWPDVAALANIGGGVLIVGCDPGGKVIGVERPDQITEALRQSVVDHLTPAPYLSFELMHYEGRDVIRVEVKANEPPPYVGSNGTVYVRRDSETVAANRSEIIQLCRQAIAAGEPSPLDNGETLELPRSGVEIVASQRRGGTWVYEVRDLRTTAGVTRDRAQGLWAYAIGRHEDLREGRIDLQSQVRWRGRLGLWRAYRQGSRVKYDLVHRDQNGVIDHIFYGVSDWGLGEAWMSLLNEAGTRVETDTADFDQEETVEAPPPPSEIETWGERRVRWRGRGGLVRISVDNEGQPRFDLVMKDKETGVVQEYNNVPREKLSDAWLALIRVARPRTGIEVVSATRNEEGEWLYVFRNLRTGDVSSAPWRLQDIEPGTVREYAARMFHQDMPLDHEKVRWWGNIGYLRPMRSQVDLVYVDEQGVTHVYYAARREELTGEWRELLQLYGE
;
A
#
# COMPACT_ATOMS: atom_id res chain seq x y z
N MET A 1 14.12 -32.63 31.71
CA MET A 1 15.36 -33.41 31.50
C MET A 1 16.43 -32.46 30.98
N ASN A 2 17.62 -32.46 31.61
CA ASN A 2 18.79 -31.67 31.20
C ASN A 2 19.17 -31.97 29.74
N THR A 3 19.09 -30.98 28.86
CA THR A 3 19.74 -31.03 27.55
C THR A 3 21.23 -30.70 27.72
N MET A 4 21.99 -31.69 28.19
CA MET A 4 23.42 -31.78 27.93
C MET A 4 23.59 -32.04 26.42
N GLY A 5 23.70 -30.98 25.64
CA GLY A 5 24.05 -31.05 24.22
C GLY A 5 24.74 -29.75 23.83
N GLU A 6 25.88 -29.87 23.17
CA GLU A 6 26.66 -28.78 22.53
C GLU A 6 27.76 -28.09 23.34
N ALA A 7 28.45 -28.79 24.25
CA ALA A 7 29.81 -28.41 24.64
C ALA A 7 30.83 -28.98 23.61
N ARG A 8 30.95 -28.35 22.44
CA ARG A 8 32.13 -28.55 21.57
C ARG A 8 33.17 -27.51 21.96
N ASN A 9 34.32 -27.94 22.48
CA ASN A 9 35.49 -27.10 22.80
C ASN A 9 35.32 -25.99 23.87
N GLY A 10 34.37 -26.12 24.81
CA GLY A 10 34.18 -25.11 25.87
C GLY A 10 33.49 -23.82 25.40
N MET A 11 32.91 -23.83 24.19
CA MET A 11 32.04 -22.77 23.68
C MET A 11 30.57 -23.13 23.90
N ARG A 12 29.69 -22.13 23.97
CA ARG A 12 28.24 -22.28 24.09
C ARG A 12 27.51 -21.19 23.31
N TRP A 13 26.28 -21.47 22.89
CA TRP A 13 25.42 -20.45 22.30
C TRP A 13 24.95 -19.47 23.37
N ILE A 14 25.13 -18.19 23.11
CA ILE A 14 24.79 -17.07 23.99
C ILE A 14 23.79 -16.18 23.25
N ARG A 15 22.67 -15.82 23.89
CA ARG A 15 21.72 -14.87 23.31
C ARG A 15 22.16 -13.44 23.57
N VAL A 16 22.17 -12.64 22.51
CA VAL A 16 22.76 -11.31 22.50
C VAL A 16 21.79 -10.32 21.85
N ASP A 17 21.55 -9.19 22.53
CA ASP A 17 20.81 -8.04 22.00
C ASP A 17 21.62 -6.76 22.18
N LEU A 18 22.19 -6.25 21.09
CA LEU A 18 23.16 -5.15 21.13
C LEU A 18 22.54 -3.78 20.85
N HIS A 19 21.23 -3.71 20.67
CA HIS A 19 20.54 -2.49 20.29
C HIS A 19 19.33 -2.26 21.20
N LEU A 20 19.57 -1.61 22.33
CA LEU A 20 18.55 -1.28 23.33
C LEU A 20 18.68 0.18 23.73
N HIS A 21 17.54 0.87 23.75
CA HIS A 21 17.44 2.19 24.36
C HIS A 21 16.99 2.04 25.82
N THR A 22 17.28 3.05 26.60
CA THR A 22 16.91 3.20 28.00
C THR A 22 16.17 4.53 28.18
N PRO A 23 15.61 4.83 29.36
CA PRO A 23 15.02 6.14 29.65
C PRO A 23 15.94 7.34 29.45
N ALA A 24 17.24 7.13 29.23
CA ALA A 24 18.17 8.20 28.88
C ALA A 24 18.12 8.60 27.39
N SER A 25 17.46 7.82 26.53
CA SER A 25 17.12 8.21 25.14
C SER A 25 15.87 9.09 25.14
N GLU A 26 15.89 10.18 24.36
CA GLU A 26 14.79 11.17 24.30
C GLU A 26 13.45 10.56 23.89
N ASP A 27 13.49 9.49 23.10
CA ASP A 27 12.37 8.82 22.46
C ASP A 27 12.00 7.47 23.11
N TYR A 28 12.55 7.20 24.30
CA TYR A 28 12.14 6.06 25.10
C TYR A 28 10.71 6.25 25.62
N ALA A 29 9.82 5.33 25.29
CA ALA A 29 8.38 5.49 25.49
C ALA A 29 7.96 5.44 26.97
N GLU A 30 8.77 4.85 27.84
CA GLU A 30 8.43 4.59 29.24
C GLU A 30 9.48 5.19 30.19
N PRO A 31 9.45 6.52 30.44
CA PRO A 31 10.54 7.23 31.14
C PRO A 31 10.74 6.82 32.60
N ASN A 32 9.77 6.14 33.20
CA ASN A 32 9.81 5.71 34.61
C ASN A 32 10.31 4.26 34.79
N VAL A 33 10.65 3.56 33.72
CA VAL A 33 11.19 2.19 33.79
C VAL A 33 12.57 2.23 34.44
N SER A 34 12.82 1.37 35.42
CA SER A 34 14.14 1.31 36.06
C SER A 34 15.12 0.45 35.25
N TYR A 35 16.42 0.65 35.45
CA TYR A 35 17.44 -0.22 34.86
C TYR A 35 17.33 -1.67 35.38
N LEU A 36 16.79 -1.86 36.59
CA LEU A 36 16.51 -3.18 37.12
C LEU A 36 15.41 -3.89 36.32
N ASP A 37 14.34 -3.18 35.97
CA ASP A 37 13.25 -3.74 35.15
C ASP A 37 13.79 -4.19 33.78
N ILE A 38 14.66 -3.38 33.16
CA ILE A 38 15.34 -3.71 31.91
C ILE A 38 16.13 -5.02 32.04
N LEU A 39 16.90 -5.20 33.12
CA LEU A 39 17.67 -6.42 33.36
C LEU A 39 16.78 -7.63 33.66
N GLN A 40 15.68 -7.44 34.40
CA GLN A 40 14.71 -8.51 34.67
C GLN A 40 14.03 -8.98 33.39
N GLU A 41 13.65 -8.05 32.50
CA GLU A 41 13.09 -8.40 31.19
C GLU A 41 14.13 -9.08 30.30
N ALA A 42 15.39 -8.61 30.30
CA ALA A 42 16.48 -9.28 29.60
C ALA A 42 16.68 -10.73 30.10
N GLU A 43 16.66 -10.96 31.41
CA GLU A 43 16.70 -12.33 31.98
C GLU A 43 15.48 -13.15 31.54
N ARG A 44 14.28 -12.57 31.58
CA ARG A 44 13.04 -13.23 31.16
C ARG A 44 13.10 -13.70 29.71
N ARG A 45 13.78 -12.96 28.85
CA ARG A 45 14.06 -13.31 27.44
C ARG A 45 15.22 -14.28 27.26
N GLY A 46 15.96 -14.57 28.33
CA GLY A 46 17.15 -15.40 28.31
C GLY A 46 18.34 -14.73 27.63
N LEU A 47 18.37 -13.40 27.57
CA LEU A 47 19.52 -12.65 27.09
C LEU A 47 20.65 -12.72 28.11
N GLU A 48 21.88 -12.83 27.61
CA GLU A 48 23.07 -12.96 28.46
C GLU A 48 24.13 -11.90 28.16
N ILE A 49 24.04 -11.26 26.98
CA ILE A 49 24.79 -10.05 26.67
C ILE A 49 23.77 -9.04 26.13
N ILE A 50 23.76 -7.85 26.74
CA ILE A 50 22.99 -6.71 26.25
C ILE A 50 23.90 -5.48 26.13
N ALA A 51 23.53 -4.52 25.29
CA ALA A 51 24.19 -3.21 25.24
C ALA A 51 23.18 -2.08 25.40
N PHE A 52 23.50 -1.08 26.21
CA PHE A 52 22.73 0.17 26.24
C PHE A 52 23.30 1.11 25.18
N THR A 53 22.48 1.43 24.19
CA THR A 53 22.85 2.17 22.98
C THR A 53 21.90 3.33 22.76
N ASP A 54 21.72 4.17 23.79
CA ASP A 54 20.90 5.37 23.70
C ASP A 54 21.37 6.32 22.59
N HIS A 55 20.46 7.13 22.05
CA HIS A 55 20.78 8.08 20.98
C HIS A 55 21.84 9.10 21.40
N ASN A 56 22.99 9.06 20.73
CA ASN A 56 24.07 10.04 20.86
C ASN A 56 24.57 10.24 22.31
N THR A 57 24.36 9.27 23.21
CA THR A 57 24.74 9.36 24.62
C THR A 57 25.10 7.99 25.20
N VAL A 58 25.90 8.01 26.27
CA VAL A 58 26.16 6.84 27.14
C VAL A 58 25.54 7.04 28.53
N ALA A 59 24.66 8.03 28.68
CA ALA A 59 24.08 8.43 29.97
C ALA A 59 23.26 7.32 30.64
N GLY A 60 22.55 6.48 29.88
CA GLY A 60 21.79 5.37 30.46
C GLY A 60 22.69 4.38 31.20
N TYR A 61 23.80 3.98 30.57
CA TYR A 61 24.80 3.12 31.21
C TYR A 61 25.49 3.80 32.40
N GLU A 62 25.77 5.11 32.29
CA GLU A 62 26.33 5.88 33.42
C GLU A 62 25.39 5.87 34.63
N GLN A 63 24.11 6.17 34.43
CA GLN A 63 23.11 6.22 35.51
C GLN A 63 22.93 4.84 36.14
N PHE A 64 22.88 3.79 35.33
CA PHE A 64 22.89 2.40 35.78
C PHE A 64 24.09 2.07 36.69
N GLN A 65 25.30 2.44 36.28
CA GLN A 65 26.50 2.23 37.11
C GLN A 65 26.47 3.05 38.41
N ARG A 66 26.06 4.32 38.34
CA ARG A 66 25.94 5.20 39.50
C ARG A 66 24.96 4.66 40.53
N GLU A 67 23.85 4.08 40.09
CA GLU A 67 22.87 3.48 40.99
C GLU A 67 23.47 2.29 41.77
N ILE A 68 24.18 1.40 41.09
CA ILE A 68 24.85 0.25 41.74
C ILE A 68 25.96 0.72 42.68
N GLU A 69 26.75 1.72 42.26
CA GLU A 69 27.81 2.29 43.09
C GLU A 69 27.26 2.95 44.36
N PHE A 70 26.14 3.67 44.23
CA PHE A 70 25.43 4.28 45.35
C PHE A 70 24.97 3.22 46.36
N LEU A 71 24.26 2.18 45.89
CA LEU A 71 23.81 1.07 46.74
C LEU A 71 24.98 0.34 47.40
N THR A 72 26.07 0.09 46.66
CA THR A 72 27.28 -0.54 47.19
C THR A 72 27.97 0.33 48.25
N THR A 73 27.92 1.66 48.09
CA THR A 73 28.47 2.60 49.08
C THR A 73 27.65 2.61 50.37
N LEU A 74 26.32 2.57 50.26
CA LEU A 74 25.42 2.43 51.41
C LEU A 74 25.64 1.11 52.15
N GLU A 75 25.85 0.01 51.43
CA GLU A 75 26.18 -1.29 52.01
C GLU A 75 27.45 -1.22 52.86
N LYS A 76 28.54 -0.68 52.29
CA LYS A 76 29.82 -0.52 52.98
C LYS A 76 29.71 0.38 54.21
N ALA A 77 28.82 1.36 54.18
CA ALA A 77 28.54 2.23 55.31
C ALA A 77 27.60 1.59 56.37
N GLY A 78 27.04 0.41 56.11
CA GLY A 78 26.05 -0.24 56.98
C GLY A 78 24.73 0.53 57.07
N ARG A 79 24.36 1.23 55.99
CA ARG A 79 23.21 2.17 55.94
C ARG A 79 22.10 1.75 54.96
N LEU A 80 22.16 0.55 54.40
CA LEU A 80 21.10 0.04 53.54
C LEU A 80 19.79 -0.14 54.32
N THR A 81 18.70 0.28 53.69
CA THR A 81 17.35 -0.16 54.05
C THR A 81 17.09 -1.58 53.51
N GLY A 82 16.07 -2.26 54.04
CA GLY A 82 15.73 -3.63 53.57
C GLY A 82 15.32 -3.68 52.10
N GLU A 83 14.71 -2.62 51.56
CA GLU A 83 14.37 -2.53 50.14
C GLU A 83 15.62 -2.36 49.28
N GLU A 84 16.55 -1.49 49.68
CA GLU A 84 17.82 -1.27 48.97
C GLU A 84 18.72 -2.52 49.01
N GLU A 85 18.71 -3.27 50.12
CA GLU A 85 19.40 -4.55 50.23
C GLU A 85 18.85 -5.58 49.23
N ALA A 86 17.52 -5.72 49.13
CA ALA A 86 16.88 -6.59 48.15
C ALA A 86 17.20 -6.15 46.70
N ARG A 87 17.16 -4.85 46.42
CA ARG A 87 17.48 -4.28 45.10
C ARG A 87 18.93 -4.55 44.70
N LEU A 88 19.89 -4.33 45.60
CA LEU A 88 21.30 -4.60 45.36
C LEU A 88 21.58 -6.10 45.17
N ALA A 89 20.92 -6.96 45.96
CA ALA A 89 21.00 -8.41 45.80
C ALA A 89 20.48 -8.86 44.42
N GLU A 90 19.39 -8.27 43.96
CA GLU A 90 18.82 -8.56 42.64
C GLU A 90 19.74 -8.11 41.50
N TYR A 91 20.32 -6.90 41.57
CA TYR A 91 21.36 -6.48 40.61
C TYR A 91 22.51 -7.47 40.53
N ARG A 92 23.04 -7.92 41.69
CA ARG A 92 24.12 -8.90 41.73
C ARG A 92 23.73 -10.23 41.10
N ARG A 93 22.50 -10.72 41.35
CA ARG A 93 21.97 -11.96 40.77
C ARG A 93 21.86 -11.86 39.24
N LEU A 94 21.35 -10.74 38.74
CA LEU A 94 21.16 -10.50 37.31
C LEU A 94 22.51 -10.32 36.60
N LEU A 95 23.44 -9.53 37.14
CA LEU A 95 24.76 -9.29 36.55
C LEU A 95 25.70 -10.52 36.62
N ALA A 96 25.41 -11.46 37.53
CA ALA A 96 26.02 -12.79 37.53
C ALA A 96 25.59 -13.66 36.34
N LYS A 97 24.58 -13.25 35.56
CA LYS A 97 24.09 -13.96 34.36
C LYS A 97 24.18 -13.11 33.09
N ILE A 98 23.97 -11.80 33.21
CA ILE A 98 23.89 -10.85 32.10
C ILE A 98 25.12 -9.94 32.12
N THR A 99 25.78 -9.82 30.98
CA THR A 99 26.79 -8.80 30.74
C THR A 99 26.13 -7.60 30.08
N VAL A 100 26.24 -6.43 30.70
CA VAL A 100 25.75 -5.16 30.15
C VAL A 100 26.94 -4.40 29.57
N LEU A 101 26.87 -4.05 28.29
CA LEU A 101 27.93 -3.34 27.58
C LEU A 101 27.57 -1.85 27.44
N PRO A 102 28.53 -0.93 27.70
CA PRO A 102 28.35 0.48 27.38
C PRO A 102 28.39 0.69 25.87
N GLY A 103 27.46 1.48 25.35
CA GLY A 103 27.46 1.91 23.96
C GLY A 103 26.63 3.16 23.73
N PHE A 104 26.44 3.48 22.45
CA PHE A 104 25.55 4.53 21.98
C PHE A 104 25.09 4.20 20.56
N GLU A 105 23.93 4.73 20.16
CA GLU A 105 23.51 4.80 18.76
C GLU A 105 23.76 6.22 18.23
N PHE A 106 24.75 6.35 17.35
CA PHE A 106 25.15 7.62 16.77
C PHE A 106 24.39 7.94 15.49
N THR A 107 23.86 9.15 15.39
CA THR A 107 23.19 9.67 14.19
C THR A 107 24.20 10.42 13.31
N SER A 108 24.53 9.85 12.15
CA SER A 108 25.46 10.45 11.19
C SER A 108 24.88 11.68 10.48
N HIS A 109 25.73 12.39 9.73
CA HIS A 109 25.39 13.67 9.09
C HIS A 109 24.07 13.68 8.31
N PHE A 110 23.72 12.57 7.67
CA PHE A 110 22.53 12.45 6.82
C PHE A 110 21.43 11.55 7.43
N GLY A 111 21.57 11.20 8.71
CA GLY A 111 20.57 10.51 9.49
C GLY A 111 20.73 9.00 9.61
N ALA A 112 21.78 8.39 9.05
CA ALA A 112 22.04 6.97 9.26
C ALA A 112 22.57 6.70 10.67
N HIS A 113 22.07 5.65 11.30
CA HIS A 113 22.45 5.27 12.65
C HIS A 113 23.58 4.22 12.68
N ILE A 114 24.44 4.34 13.68
CA ILE A 114 25.64 3.52 13.85
C ILE A 114 25.81 3.18 15.34
N LEU A 115 25.95 1.90 15.67
CA LEU A 115 26.25 1.51 17.05
C LEU A 115 27.76 1.51 17.30
N GLY A 116 28.14 2.14 18.41
CA GLY A 116 29.46 2.01 19.00
C GLY A 116 29.37 1.33 20.36
N ILE A 117 29.92 0.12 20.49
CA ILE A 117 29.84 -0.69 21.72
C ILE A 117 31.24 -0.89 22.29
N PHE A 118 31.42 -0.69 23.58
CA PHE A 118 32.71 -0.64 24.26
C PHE A 118 32.80 -1.68 25.38
N PRO A 119 34.02 -2.03 25.84
CA PRO A 119 34.14 -2.94 26.97
C PRO A 119 33.66 -2.27 28.27
N PRO A 120 33.08 -3.03 29.23
CA PRO A 120 32.56 -2.48 30.50
C PRO A 120 33.59 -1.74 31.37
N ASN A 121 34.88 -2.02 31.16
CA ASN A 121 36.00 -1.38 31.86
C ASN A 121 36.51 -0.10 31.17
N ARG A 122 35.94 0.29 30.03
CA ARG A 122 36.28 1.53 29.32
C ARG A 122 35.79 2.72 30.16
N PRO A 123 36.66 3.69 30.50
CA PRO A 123 36.22 4.91 31.16
C PRO A 123 35.18 5.64 30.31
N LEU A 124 34.05 6.02 30.93
CA LEU A 124 32.94 6.70 30.25
C LEU A 124 33.38 8.01 29.60
N SER A 125 34.31 8.74 30.22
CA SER A 125 34.89 9.96 29.66
C SER A 125 35.58 9.75 28.31
N LEU A 126 36.12 8.56 28.03
CA LEU A 126 36.73 8.23 26.75
C LEU A 126 35.68 7.83 25.69
N ILE A 127 34.54 7.31 26.12
CA ILE A 127 33.38 7.08 25.24
C ILE A 127 32.76 8.44 24.87
N GLU A 128 32.58 9.35 25.82
CA GLU A 128 32.14 10.72 25.59
C GLU A 128 33.11 11.49 24.68
N ALA A 129 34.42 11.35 24.89
CA ALA A 129 35.42 11.93 23.99
C ALA A 129 35.32 11.38 22.56
N THR A 130 34.78 10.17 22.38
CA THR A 130 34.49 9.61 21.05
C THR A 130 33.27 10.30 20.44
N LEU A 131 32.18 10.49 21.21
CA LEU A 131 31.00 11.24 20.76
C LEU A 131 31.34 12.69 20.38
N LEU A 132 32.22 13.36 21.13
CA LEU A 132 32.73 14.69 20.77
C LEU A 132 33.46 14.70 19.42
N GLN A 133 34.29 13.70 19.15
CA GLN A 133 34.98 13.57 17.86
C GLN A 133 34.01 13.30 16.70
N LEU A 134 32.92 12.58 16.98
CA LEU A 134 31.81 12.33 16.05
C LEU A 134 30.95 13.58 15.80
N GLY A 135 31.21 14.70 16.48
CA GLY A 135 30.54 15.98 16.29
C GLY A 135 29.34 16.20 17.19
N ILE A 136 29.15 15.38 18.23
CA ILE A 136 28.11 15.62 19.24
C ILE A 136 28.56 16.79 20.14
N PRO A 137 27.77 17.87 20.28
CA PRO A 137 28.10 18.97 21.16
C PRO A 137 28.17 18.55 22.63
N ALA A 138 29.04 19.18 23.42
CA ALA A 138 29.25 18.84 24.81
C ALA A 138 27.98 18.98 25.65
N GLU A 139 27.15 19.97 25.34
CA GLU A 139 25.86 20.25 25.95
C GLU A 139 24.80 19.17 25.67
N SER A 140 24.96 18.39 24.59
CA SER A 140 24.02 17.34 24.18
C SER A 140 24.43 15.95 24.63
N LEU A 141 25.65 15.76 25.16
CA LEU A 141 26.21 14.45 25.53
C LEU A 141 25.38 13.66 26.53
N LYS A 142 24.51 14.32 27.31
CA LYS A 142 23.64 13.70 28.33
C LYS A 142 22.17 13.68 27.97
N GLY A 143 21.81 14.22 26.79
CA GLY A 143 20.42 14.49 26.42
C GLY A 143 19.70 13.36 25.70
N GLY A 144 20.42 12.33 25.22
CA GLY A 144 19.76 11.25 24.46
C GLY A 144 19.15 11.71 23.13
N VAL A 145 19.65 12.81 22.57
CA VAL A 145 18.99 13.54 21.48
C VAL A 145 18.98 12.72 20.19
N CYS A 146 17.82 12.63 19.53
CA CYS A 146 17.68 11.78 18.33
C CYS A 146 18.33 12.41 17.08
N SER A 147 18.54 13.72 17.08
CA SER A 147 19.07 14.47 15.93
C SER A 147 20.05 15.56 16.37
N VAL A 148 21.22 15.57 15.72
CA VAL A 148 22.29 16.56 15.96
C VAL A 148 22.80 17.05 14.61
N ALA A 149 22.97 18.37 14.48
CA ALA A 149 23.51 18.96 13.26
C ALA A 149 25.05 18.84 13.20
N ASN A 150 25.61 18.80 11.98
CA ASN A 150 27.05 18.82 11.72
C ASN A 150 27.84 17.63 12.31
N THR A 151 27.21 16.47 12.44
CA THR A 151 27.89 15.23 12.83
C THR A 151 28.71 14.64 11.67
N ARG A 152 29.60 13.69 11.97
CA ARG A 152 30.46 13.03 10.98
C ARG A 152 29.68 12.11 10.03
N HIS A 153 30.25 11.88 8.84
CA HIS A 153 29.72 10.92 7.87
C HIS A 153 29.98 9.47 8.30
N VAL A 154 29.19 8.53 7.76
CA VAL A 154 29.19 7.11 8.15
C VAL A 154 30.58 6.46 8.18
N THR A 155 31.37 6.60 7.11
CA THR A 155 32.68 5.93 7.03
C THR A 155 33.72 6.51 7.99
N GLU A 156 33.67 7.81 8.24
CA GLU A 156 34.53 8.50 9.23
C GLU A 156 34.12 8.11 10.65
N ALA A 157 32.81 8.02 10.90
CA ALA A 157 32.27 7.58 12.18
C ALA A 157 32.73 6.15 12.52
N TYR A 158 32.69 5.22 11.56
CA TYR A 158 33.21 3.87 11.75
C TYR A 158 34.68 3.88 12.15
N GLU A 159 35.51 4.67 11.48
CA GLU A 159 36.94 4.76 11.78
C GLU A 159 37.19 5.30 13.19
N ILE A 160 36.49 6.37 13.57
CA ILE A 160 36.60 7.00 14.90
C ILE A 160 36.23 5.99 16.00
N ILE A 161 35.07 5.31 15.86
CA ILE A 161 34.60 4.33 16.86
C ILE A 161 35.54 3.12 16.92
N HIS A 162 36.00 2.62 15.77
CA HIS A 162 36.93 1.50 15.70
C HIS A 162 38.26 1.83 16.39
N ARG A 163 38.85 3.00 16.11
CA ARG A 163 40.09 3.48 16.73
C ARG A 163 39.94 3.73 18.22
N ALA A 164 38.75 4.11 18.68
CA ALA A 164 38.43 4.23 20.10
C ALA A 164 38.29 2.88 20.82
N GLY A 165 38.41 1.76 20.10
CA GLY A 165 38.36 0.40 20.63
C GLY A 165 36.94 -0.21 20.64
N GLY A 166 35.96 0.44 20.03
CA GLY A 166 34.58 -0.05 19.96
C GLY A 166 34.37 -1.17 18.93
N ILE A 167 33.32 -1.96 19.14
CA ILE A 167 32.66 -2.74 18.09
C ILE A 167 31.75 -1.77 17.33
N VAL A 168 31.86 -1.80 16.00
CA VAL A 168 31.16 -0.90 15.07
C VAL A 168 30.11 -1.70 14.32
N ILE A 169 28.85 -1.31 14.43
CA ILE A 169 27.73 -2.00 13.79
C ILE A 169 26.91 -0.96 13.01
N ALA A 170 26.57 -1.26 11.76
CA ALA A 170 25.60 -0.45 11.04
C ALA A 170 24.21 -0.83 11.56
N ALA A 171 23.59 0.08 12.31
CA ALA A 171 22.30 -0.15 12.93
C ALA A 171 21.21 -0.29 11.85
N HIS A 172 20.27 -1.22 12.09
CA HIS A 172 19.10 -1.49 11.24
C HIS A 172 19.29 -1.11 9.77
N ALA A 173 20.32 -1.69 9.12
CA ALA A 173 20.89 -1.22 7.86
C ALA A 173 19.85 -1.06 6.74
N ASN A 174 18.82 -1.90 6.72
CA ASN A 174 17.70 -1.89 5.77
C ASN A 174 16.40 -1.25 6.31
N GLY A 175 16.45 -0.61 7.48
CA GLY A 175 15.38 0.16 8.11
C GLY A 175 15.40 1.63 7.71
N PRO A 176 14.44 2.44 8.20
CA PRO A 176 14.31 3.85 7.82
C PRO A 176 15.60 4.66 8.04
N ASN A 177 16.29 4.51 9.17
CA ASN A 177 17.55 5.21 9.47
C ASN A 177 18.79 4.34 9.26
N GLY A 178 18.68 3.29 8.46
CA GLY A 178 19.78 2.41 8.13
C GLY A 178 20.70 2.98 7.04
N VAL A 179 21.98 2.61 7.08
CA VAL A 179 23.00 3.06 6.11
C VAL A 179 22.67 2.67 4.66
N ILE A 180 21.96 1.56 4.41
CA ILE A 180 21.54 1.18 3.05
C ILE A 180 20.44 2.13 2.57
N THR A 181 19.43 2.35 3.41
CA THR A 181 18.29 3.24 3.10
C THR A 181 18.76 4.69 2.89
N GLU A 182 19.72 5.17 3.67
CA GLU A 182 20.33 6.49 3.46
C GLU A 182 20.94 6.61 2.06
N THR A 183 21.74 5.62 1.62
CA THR A 183 22.35 5.65 0.27
C THR A 183 21.30 5.66 -0.84
N LEU A 184 20.16 4.97 -0.64
CA LEU A 184 19.04 4.99 -1.58
C LEU A 184 18.36 6.36 -1.63
N ARG A 185 18.13 7.01 -0.48
CA ARG A 185 17.54 8.36 -0.41
C ARG A 185 18.38 9.41 -1.11
N MET A 186 19.70 9.27 -1.08
CA MET A 186 20.62 10.20 -1.75
C MET A 186 20.70 10.02 -3.26
N GLY A 187 20.04 8.99 -3.83
CA GLY A 187 20.15 8.67 -5.26
C GLY A 187 21.58 8.34 -5.70
N THR A 188 22.47 8.00 -4.76
CA THR A 188 23.89 7.79 -5.05
C THR A 188 24.15 6.40 -5.65
N SER A 189 25.18 6.34 -6.51
CA SER A 189 25.63 5.12 -7.17
C SER A 189 25.93 3.97 -6.19
N GLY A 190 25.93 2.72 -6.67
CA GLY A 190 26.26 1.54 -5.86
C GLY A 190 27.58 1.64 -5.06
N GLN A 191 28.50 2.53 -5.47
CA GLN A 191 29.77 2.79 -4.77
C GLN A 191 29.60 3.31 -3.34
N ALA A 192 28.63 4.20 -3.09
CA ALA A 192 28.38 4.70 -1.73
C ALA A 192 27.91 3.57 -0.80
N ARG A 193 27.00 2.72 -1.31
CA ARG A 193 26.51 1.54 -0.60
C ARG A 193 27.64 0.54 -0.33
N VAL A 194 28.52 0.30 -1.30
CA VAL A 194 29.72 -0.53 -1.10
C VAL A 194 30.59 0.07 0.02
N ALA A 195 30.91 1.36 -0.03
CA ALA A 195 31.75 2.01 0.97
C ALA A 195 31.21 1.89 2.41
N VAL A 196 29.90 2.07 2.61
CA VAL A 196 29.29 2.01 3.96
C VAL A 196 29.00 0.59 4.46
N THR A 197 29.00 -0.42 3.59
CA THR A 197 28.73 -1.82 3.98
C THR A 197 29.96 -2.74 3.90
N GLN A 198 31.04 -2.30 3.24
CA GLN A 198 32.29 -3.03 3.07
C GLN A 198 33.49 -2.32 3.69
N SER A 199 33.26 -1.26 4.48
CA SER A 199 34.30 -0.55 5.21
C SER A 199 35.15 -1.52 6.05
N PRO A 200 36.49 -1.39 6.06
CA PRO A 200 37.38 -2.22 6.87
C PRO A 200 37.18 -2.03 8.39
N TYR A 201 36.59 -0.90 8.80
CA TYR A 201 36.33 -0.57 10.20
C TYR A 201 34.99 -1.09 10.72
N LEU A 202 34.12 -1.57 9.83
CA LEU A 202 32.80 -2.10 10.15
C LEU A 202 32.89 -3.56 10.58
N HIS A 203 32.27 -3.94 11.70
CA HIS A 203 32.34 -5.30 12.25
C HIS A 203 31.11 -6.13 11.87
N ALA A 204 29.90 -5.55 11.92
CA ALA A 204 28.66 -6.24 11.59
C ALA A 204 27.62 -5.30 10.97
N LEU A 205 26.65 -5.90 10.27
CA LEU A 205 25.45 -5.25 9.74
C LEU A 205 24.23 -5.77 10.52
N GLU A 206 23.46 -4.88 11.12
CA GLU A 206 22.19 -5.25 11.75
C GLU A 206 21.05 -5.12 10.74
N PHE A 207 20.13 -6.09 10.67
CA PHE A 207 18.98 -6.05 9.76
C PHE A 207 17.66 -6.11 10.52
N ILE A 208 16.68 -5.29 10.13
CA ILE A 208 15.32 -5.37 10.67
C ILE A 208 14.63 -6.63 10.13
N ASN A 209 14.60 -6.77 8.81
CA ASN A 209 13.94 -7.87 8.11
C ASN A 209 14.97 -8.93 7.67
N PHE A 210 15.33 -9.83 8.58
CA PHE A 210 16.43 -10.78 8.39
C PHE A 210 16.14 -11.88 7.35
N TYR A 211 14.88 -12.28 7.16
CA TYR A 211 14.47 -13.39 6.28
C TYR A 211 13.87 -12.95 4.94
N THR A 212 14.37 -11.85 4.36
CA THR A 212 13.94 -11.34 3.05
C THR A 212 14.70 -12.00 1.90
N ASP A 213 14.15 -11.94 0.68
CA ASP A 213 14.67 -12.58 -0.54
C ASP A 213 16.20 -12.48 -0.70
N HIS A 214 16.84 -13.63 -0.92
CA HIS A 214 18.29 -13.83 -0.81
C HIS A 214 19.14 -13.15 -1.91
N GLU A 215 18.53 -12.47 -2.88
CA GLU A 215 19.23 -11.93 -4.07
C GLU A 215 19.44 -10.41 -4.06
N LYS A 216 18.94 -9.70 -3.04
CA LYS A 216 18.99 -8.23 -2.98
C LYS A 216 19.93 -7.75 -1.88
N PHE A 217 20.59 -6.61 -2.12
CA PHE A 217 21.46 -5.95 -1.13
C PHE A 217 20.75 -5.53 0.17
N THR A 218 19.42 -5.60 0.22
CA THR A 218 18.62 -5.37 1.43
C THR A 218 18.46 -6.62 2.31
N SER A 219 18.98 -7.78 1.87
CA SER A 219 18.93 -9.06 2.56
C SER A 219 20.30 -9.45 3.14
N PRO A 220 20.36 -10.04 4.35
CA PRO A 220 21.60 -10.58 4.93
C PRO A 220 22.35 -11.55 4.00
N GLY A 221 21.62 -12.35 3.22
CA GLY A 221 22.20 -13.38 2.36
C GLY A 221 23.09 -12.83 1.23
N PHE A 222 22.91 -11.56 0.89
CA PHE A 222 23.70 -10.87 -0.13
C PHE A 222 25.15 -10.64 0.30
N TYR A 223 25.41 -10.45 1.60
CA TYR A 223 26.73 -10.12 2.15
C TYR A 223 27.57 -11.36 2.44
N ASN A 224 27.57 -12.29 1.50
CA ASN A 224 28.22 -13.60 1.62
C ASN A 224 29.67 -13.64 1.10
N GLY A 225 30.18 -12.53 0.54
CA GLY A 225 31.53 -12.43 -0.02
C GLY A 225 31.69 -12.90 -1.47
N LYS A 226 30.60 -13.30 -2.15
CA LYS A 226 30.63 -13.81 -3.54
C LYS A 226 30.13 -12.82 -4.58
N THR A 227 29.53 -11.71 -4.15
CA THR A 227 28.97 -10.70 -5.03
C THR A 227 30.05 -9.68 -5.42
N GLU A 228 30.10 -9.30 -6.70
CA GLU A 228 31.04 -8.29 -7.21
C GLU A 228 30.92 -6.98 -6.43
N HIS A 229 32.06 -6.43 -6.01
CA HIS A 229 32.20 -5.25 -5.12
C HIS A 229 31.76 -5.47 -3.66
N TYR A 230 31.33 -6.68 -3.29
CA TYR A 230 30.98 -7.07 -1.92
C TYR A 230 31.75 -8.33 -1.51
N GLU A 231 33.06 -8.34 -1.78
CA GLU A 231 33.94 -9.49 -1.54
C GLU A 231 34.23 -9.72 -0.05
N ARG A 232 34.06 -8.69 0.80
CA ARG A 232 34.18 -8.85 2.25
C ARG A 232 32.87 -9.40 2.82
N ARG A 233 32.89 -10.69 3.15
CA ARG A 233 31.80 -11.33 3.89
C ARG A 233 31.57 -10.60 5.23
N MET A 234 30.31 -10.31 5.55
CA MET A 234 29.92 -9.55 6.74
C MET A 234 29.16 -10.43 7.73
N PHE A 235 29.37 -10.20 9.03
CA PHE A 235 28.45 -10.67 10.05
C PHE A 235 27.13 -9.92 9.91
N CYS A 236 26.05 -10.66 9.71
CA CYS A 236 24.70 -10.09 9.69
C CYS A 236 23.99 -10.52 10.97
N ILE A 237 23.53 -9.54 11.75
CA ILE A 237 22.90 -9.75 13.06
C ILE A 237 21.53 -9.06 13.14
N GLN A 238 20.89 -9.19 14.29
CA GLN A 238 19.61 -8.56 14.58
C GLN A 238 19.56 -8.14 16.05
N GLY A 239 19.13 -6.91 16.33
CA GLY A 239 18.82 -6.40 17.66
C GLY A 239 17.38 -5.91 17.73
N SER A 240 16.86 -5.75 18.96
CA SER A 240 15.45 -5.41 19.15
C SER A 240 15.11 -3.97 18.82
N ASP A 241 16.08 -3.04 18.94
CA ASP A 241 15.85 -1.59 18.78
C ASP A 241 14.73 -1.14 19.74
N ALA A 242 14.82 -1.63 20.97
CA ALA A 242 13.76 -1.53 21.96
C ALA A 242 13.74 -0.15 22.61
N HIS A 243 12.58 0.49 22.54
CA HIS A 243 12.29 1.82 23.11
C HIS A 243 11.27 1.74 24.25
N ARG A 244 11.07 0.53 24.77
CA ARG A 244 10.14 0.18 25.84
C ARG A 244 10.53 -1.17 26.43
N LEU A 245 10.01 -1.46 27.61
CA LEU A 245 10.27 -2.70 28.32
C LEU A 245 9.68 -3.89 27.54
N ARG A 246 8.39 -3.83 27.20
CA ARG A 246 7.64 -4.91 26.56
C ARG A 246 6.87 -4.43 25.35
N ARG A 247 6.66 -5.32 24.38
CA ARG A 247 5.96 -4.97 23.14
C ARG A 247 4.48 -4.63 23.35
N LEU A 248 3.98 -3.69 22.53
CA LEU A 248 2.55 -3.39 22.35
C LEU A 248 1.81 -4.39 21.46
N ALA A 249 0.50 -4.57 21.73
CA ALA A 249 -0.38 -5.40 20.93
C ALA A 249 -0.57 -4.88 19.49
N GLU A 250 -0.95 -5.76 18.56
CA GLU A 250 -1.15 -5.39 17.14
C GLU A 250 -2.31 -4.40 16.94
N SER A 251 -3.28 -4.32 17.86
CA SER A 251 -4.38 -3.35 17.83
C SER A 251 -3.91 -1.90 17.94
N ASP A 252 -2.74 -1.67 18.55
CA ASP A 252 -2.16 -0.33 18.75
C ASP A 252 -1.30 0.08 17.55
N ALA A 253 -1.73 -0.30 16.34
CA ALA A 253 -1.02 -0.21 15.07
C ALA A 253 -0.68 1.22 14.59
N GLN A 254 -0.81 2.23 15.44
CA GLN A 254 -0.37 3.60 15.20
C GLN A 254 0.86 4.01 16.04
N ALA A 255 1.27 3.24 17.05
CA ALA A 255 2.43 3.60 17.86
C ALA A 255 3.74 3.32 17.09
N THR A 256 4.57 4.35 16.93
CA THR A 256 6.02 4.19 16.73
C THR A 256 6.60 3.41 17.92
N HIS A 257 7.77 2.76 17.77
CA HIS A 257 8.53 2.23 18.90
C HIS A 257 7.84 1.05 19.63
N ARG A 258 7.34 0.08 18.84
CA ARG A 258 6.57 -1.06 19.36
C ARG A 258 7.41 -2.17 19.99
N HIS A 259 8.67 -2.30 19.60
CA HIS A 259 9.49 -3.42 20.01
C HIS A 259 9.93 -3.25 21.46
N GLY A 260 9.80 -4.32 22.23
CA GLY A 260 10.33 -4.42 23.60
C GLY A 260 11.63 -5.19 23.64
N ILE A 261 12.26 -5.22 24.81
CA ILE A 261 13.56 -5.86 25.03
C ILE A 261 13.52 -7.34 24.60
N GLY A 262 14.53 -7.77 23.84
CA GLY A 262 14.68 -9.15 23.38
C GLY A 262 13.60 -9.62 22.39
N ASP A 263 12.84 -8.70 21.81
CA ASP A 263 11.93 -9.02 20.71
C ASP A 263 12.63 -9.51 19.45
N ARG A 264 13.87 -9.07 19.27
CA ARG A 264 14.79 -9.56 18.26
C ARG A 264 16.16 -9.63 18.91
N TYR A 265 16.91 -10.65 18.56
CA TYR A 265 18.24 -10.92 19.11
C TYR A 265 18.97 -11.85 18.15
N PHE A 266 20.27 -12.03 18.36
CA PHE A 266 21.04 -13.07 17.69
C PHE A 266 21.68 -14.00 18.72
N GLU A 267 22.12 -15.17 18.27
CA GLU A 267 22.86 -16.12 19.06
C GLU A 267 24.29 -16.19 18.54
N ALA A 268 25.24 -16.10 19.47
CA ALA A 268 26.67 -16.18 19.20
C ALA A 268 27.28 -17.38 19.94
N LEU A 269 28.05 -18.21 19.23
CA LEU A 269 28.79 -19.31 19.84
C LEU A 269 30.11 -18.75 20.40
N LEU A 270 30.16 -18.58 21.72
CA LEU A 270 31.26 -17.90 22.43
C LEU A 270 31.80 -18.78 23.57
N PRO A 271 33.09 -18.63 23.96
CA PRO A 271 33.65 -19.29 25.13
C PRO A 271 33.06 -18.76 26.45
N ASP A 272 32.74 -17.46 26.50
CA ASP A 272 32.15 -16.79 27.64
C ASP A 272 31.34 -15.56 27.18
N ARG A 273 30.69 -14.86 28.12
CA ARG A 273 29.84 -13.70 27.87
C ARG A 273 30.59 -12.36 27.97
N SER A 274 31.87 -12.31 27.58
CA SER A 274 32.68 -11.09 27.61
C SER A 274 32.58 -10.25 26.33
N PHE A 275 32.94 -8.96 26.46
CA PHE A 275 33.11 -8.08 25.30
C PHE A 275 34.23 -8.58 24.38
N GLU A 276 35.32 -9.07 24.96
CA GLU A 276 36.50 -9.56 24.26
C GLU A 276 36.17 -10.76 23.39
N ALA A 277 35.39 -11.71 23.90
CA ALA A 277 34.90 -12.86 23.14
C ALA A 277 34.05 -12.42 21.94
N LEU A 278 33.12 -11.49 22.14
CA LEU A 278 32.27 -10.95 21.08
C LEU A 278 33.08 -10.18 20.02
N LYS A 279 34.02 -9.34 20.46
CA LYS A 279 34.90 -8.58 19.55
C LYS A 279 35.82 -9.49 18.75
N ALA A 280 36.36 -10.54 19.38
CA ALA A 280 37.16 -11.55 18.70
C ALA A 280 36.34 -12.30 17.63
N LEU A 281 35.09 -12.67 17.95
CA LEU A 281 34.18 -13.29 16.99
C LEU A 281 33.95 -12.38 15.78
N PHE A 282 33.56 -11.11 15.98
CA PHE A 282 33.31 -10.19 14.88
C PHE A 282 34.56 -9.77 14.08
N SER A 283 35.75 -10.04 14.62
CA SER A 283 37.03 -9.82 13.93
C SER A 283 37.53 -11.09 13.22
N SER A 284 36.85 -12.22 13.38
CA SER A 284 37.21 -13.51 12.79
C SER A 284 36.52 -13.73 11.42
N GLN A 285 36.73 -14.92 10.85
CA GLN A 285 36.00 -15.41 9.67
C GLN A 285 34.98 -16.53 10.06
N ASP A 286 34.70 -16.71 11.35
CA ASP A 286 33.84 -17.76 11.90
C ASP A 286 32.34 -17.39 11.82
N PHE A 287 31.85 -17.10 10.61
CA PHE A 287 30.48 -16.63 10.39
C PHE A 287 29.39 -17.63 10.79
N ASP A 288 29.72 -18.92 10.83
CA ASP A 288 28.83 -20.00 11.29
C ASP A 288 28.59 -19.99 12.81
N ARG A 289 29.38 -19.21 13.56
CA ARG A 289 29.19 -18.98 15.00
C ARG A 289 28.22 -17.85 15.32
N VAL A 290 27.61 -17.24 14.32
CA VAL A 290 26.50 -16.30 14.47
C VAL A 290 25.29 -16.87 13.78
N ARG A 291 24.17 -16.96 14.51
CA ARG A 291 22.88 -17.28 13.93
C ARG A 291 21.84 -16.32 14.47
N VAL A 292 21.00 -15.81 13.59
CA VAL A 292 19.76 -15.18 14.01
C VAL A 292 18.73 -16.30 14.08
N PRO A 293 18.05 -16.53 15.22
CA PRO A 293 16.98 -17.50 15.27
C PRO A 293 15.92 -17.12 14.24
N LYS A 294 15.48 -18.09 13.43
CA LYS A 294 14.19 -17.97 12.78
C LYS A 294 13.19 -18.01 13.91
N ARG A 295 12.74 -16.86 14.41
CA ARG A 295 11.56 -16.87 15.28
C ARG A 295 10.51 -17.58 14.45
N ASP A 296 10.09 -18.74 14.93
CA ASP A 296 8.98 -19.45 14.31
C ASP A 296 7.85 -18.43 14.34
N GLN A 297 7.38 -18.02 13.16
CA GLN A 297 6.30 -17.06 13.00
C GLN A 297 5.07 -17.50 13.84
N LYS A 298 5.00 -18.80 14.15
CA LYS A 298 4.02 -19.44 15.02
C LYS A 298 4.24 -19.15 16.51
N GLN A 299 5.48 -19.27 17.03
CA GLN A 299 5.79 -18.87 18.41
C GLN A 299 5.59 -17.36 18.62
N TRP A 300 5.88 -16.57 17.58
CA TRP A 300 5.54 -15.14 17.56
C TRP A 300 4.02 -14.91 17.61
N SER A 301 3.24 -15.62 16.79
CA SER A 301 1.78 -15.50 16.79
C SER A 301 1.16 -15.88 18.15
N LEU A 302 1.78 -16.82 18.87
CA LEU A 302 1.40 -17.20 20.23
C LEU A 302 1.73 -16.09 21.25
N ASP A 303 2.91 -15.50 21.16
CA ASP A 303 3.30 -14.36 22.00
C ASP A 303 2.29 -13.22 21.82
N VAL A 304 2.00 -12.82 20.58
CA VAL A 304 1.02 -11.76 20.27
C VAL A 304 -0.34 -12.12 20.87
N ALA A 305 -0.88 -13.30 20.58
CA ALA A 305 -2.19 -13.74 21.07
C ALA A 305 -2.31 -13.75 22.59
N ARG A 306 -1.24 -14.15 23.29
CA ARG A 306 -1.24 -14.17 24.77
C ARG A 306 -1.28 -12.77 25.36
N PHE A 307 -0.50 -11.85 24.81
CA PHE A 307 -0.36 -10.50 25.36
C PHE A 307 -1.45 -9.53 24.89
N SER A 308 -2.07 -9.78 23.73
CA SER A 308 -3.22 -8.99 23.24
C SER A 308 -4.57 -9.42 23.82
N GLY A 309 -4.62 -10.58 24.49
CA GLY A 309 -5.87 -11.20 24.91
C GLY A 309 -6.58 -11.96 23.78
N SER A 310 -7.69 -12.64 24.10
CA SER A 310 -8.53 -13.26 23.06
C SER A 310 -9.12 -12.18 22.18
N THR A 311 -9.05 -12.35 20.87
CA THR A 311 -9.70 -11.48 19.88
C THR A 311 -10.92 -12.20 19.31
N ASP A 312 -11.66 -11.55 18.41
CA ASP A 312 -12.81 -12.21 17.77
C ASP A 312 -12.38 -13.45 16.97
N ARG A 313 -11.22 -13.40 16.31
CA ARG A 313 -10.69 -14.51 15.47
C ARG A 313 -9.64 -15.39 16.14
N GLN A 314 -9.25 -15.08 17.38
CA GLN A 314 -8.23 -15.85 18.09
C GLN A 314 -8.60 -16.04 19.55
N LEU A 315 -8.67 -17.30 20.00
CA LEU A 315 -9.02 -17.64 21.38
C LEU A 315 -7.89 -18.38 22.05
N LEU A 316 -7.72 -18.14 23.35
CA LEU A 316 -6.85 -18.92 24.20
C LEU A 316 -7.68 -19.63 25.28
N ARG A 317 -7.41 -20.92 25.48
CA ARG A 317 -8.07 -21.76 26.48
C ARG A 317 -7.03 -22.48 27.32
N ALA A 318 -7.02 -22.19 28.61
CA ALA A 318 -6.21 -22.84 29.61
C ALA A 318 -6.81 -24.20 30.00
N VAL A 319 -6.83 -25.14 29.04
CA VAL A 319 -7.31 -26.50 29.21
C VAL A 319 -6.15 -27.49 29.07
N ALA A 320 -6.04 -28.44 30.00
CA ALA A 320 -4.98 -29.44 30.04
C ALA A 320 -5.46 -30.89 29.79
N ASP A 321 -6.76 -31.17 29.92
CA ASP A 321 -7.33 -32.52 29.82
C ASP A 321 -8.32 -32.69 28.64
N PRO A 322 -8.51 -33.92 28.14
CA PRO A 322 -9.38 -34.19 26.98
C PRO A 322 -10.87 -33.89 27.19
N SER A 323 -11.40 -34.02 28.41
CA SER A 323 -12.83 -33.82 28.68
C SER A 323 -13.19 -32.33 28.63
N ALA A 324 -12.36 -31.49 29.23
CA ALA A 324 -12.51 -30.05 29.14
C ALA A 324 -12.25 -29.55 27.70
N ALA A 325 -11.37 -30.20 26.94
CA ALA A 325 -11.14 -29.86 25.54
C ALA A 325 -12.35 -30.18 24.66
N ALA A 326 -13.03 -31.31 24.89
CA ALA A 326 -14.27 -31.66 24.19
C ALA A 326 -15.38 -30.62 24.40
N ALA A 327 -15.40 -29.93 25.55
CA ALA A 327 -16.38 -28.88 25.85
C ALA A 327 -16.15 -27.56 25.07
N LEU A 328 -15.04 -27.43 24.30
CA LEU A 328 -14.70 -26.23 23.52
C LEU A 328 -15.41 -26.16 22.16
N TRP A 329 -16.26 -27.12 21.81
CA TRP A 329 -16.99 -27.09 20.54
C TRP A 329 -17.81 -25.79 20.30
N PRO A 330 -18.36 -25.07 21.31
CA PRO A 330 -19.03 -23.78 21.08
C PRO A 330 -18.05 -22.69 20.60
N ASP A 331 -16.80 -22.71 21.07
CA ASP A 331 -15.77 -21.78 20.61
C ASP A 331 -15.42 -22.04 19.14
N VAL A 332 -15.34 -23.33 18.76
CA VAL A 332 -15.15 -23.74 17.36
C VAL A 332 -16.34 -23.31 16.50
N ALA A 333 -17.57 -23.48 16.99
CA ALA A 333 -18.79 -23.04 16.30
C ALA A 333 -18.80 -21.52 16.07
N ALA A 334 -18.46 -20.74 17.09
CA ALA A 334 -18.38 -19.29 17.00
C ALA A 334 -17.29 -18.82 16.02
N LEU A 335 -16.11 -19.46 16.05
CA LEU A 335 -15.05 -19.19 15.07
C LEU A 335 -15.48 -19.53 13.64
N ALA A 336 -16.12 -20.69 13.43
CA ALA A 336 -16.60 -21.09 12.12
C ALA A 336 -17.66 -20.10 11.58
N ASN A 337 -18.56 -19.60 12.44
CA ASN A 337 -19.59 -18.63 12.07
C ASN A 337 -19.04 -17.25 11.66
N ILE A 338 -17.84 -16.86 12.09
CA ILE A 338 -17.20 -15.60 11.65
C ILE A 338 -16.19 -15.77 10.49
N GLY A 339 -16.21 -16.94 9.84
CA GLY A 339 -15.37 -17.26 8.69
C GLY A 339 -14.07 -18.00 9.02
N GLY A 340 -13.95 -18.54 10.24
CA GLY A 340 -12.77 -19.26 10.72
C GLY A 340 -11.92 -18.45 11.69
N GLY A 341 -10.85 -19.08 12.17
CA GLY A 341 -9.94 -18.47 13.13
C GLY A 341 -9.06 -19.49 13.84
N VAL A 342 -8.47 -19.09 14.94
CA VAL A 342 -7.47 -19.89 15.66
C VAL A 342 -7.87 -20.07 17.12
N LEU A 343 -7.96 -21.32 17.56
CA LEU A 343 -8.09 -21.69 18.96
C LEU A 343 -6.76 -22.25 19.47
N ILE A 344 -6.20 -21.66 20.52
CA ILE A 344 -4.97 -22.11 21.18
C ILE A 344 -5.34 -22.79 22.49
N VAL A 345 -4.96 -24.05 22.63
CA VAL A 345 -5.20 -24.87 23.83
C VAL A 345 -3.90 -25.01 24.62
N GLY A 346 -3.96 -24.76 25.93
CA GLY A 346 -2.83 -24.83 26.87
C GLY A 346 -2.25 -23.48 27.28
N CYS A 347 -2.88 -22.37 26.90
CA CYS A 347 -2.48 -21.00 27.22
C CYS A 347 -3.64 -20.19 27.77
N ASP A 348 -3.35 -19.26 28.68
CA ASP A 348 -4.30 -18.31 29.25
C ASP A 348 -4.07 -16.89 28.68
N PRO A 349 -5.12 -16.10 28.36
CA PRO A 349 -4.96 -14.69 28.01
C PRO A 349 -4.23 -13.91 29.13
N GLY A 350 -3.14 -13.21 28.80
CA GLY A 350 -2.34 -12.44 29.76
C GLY A 350 -1.64 -13.25 30.87
N GLY A 351 -1.78 -14.58 30.87
CA GLY A 351 -1.42 -15.47 31.97
C GLY A 351 -0.29 -16.47 31.68
N LYS A 352 -0.21 -17.52 32.50
CA LYS A 352 0.84 -18.56 32.49
C LYS A 352 0.58 -19.63 31.43
N VAL A 353 1.63 -20.16 30.79
CA VAL A 353 1.52 -21.38 29.95
C VAL A 353 1.36 -22.59 30.86
N ILE A 354 0.19 -23.23 30.80
CA ILE A 354 -0.08 -24.47 31.55
C ILE A 354 0.40 -25.71 30.80
N GLY A 355 0.32 -25.68 29.47
CA GLY A 355 0.61 -26.79 28.58
C GLY A 355 -0.49 -27.85 28.52
N VAL A 356 -0.34 -28.77 27.56
CA VAL A 356 -1.19 -29.95 27.38
C VAL A 356 -0.42 -31.22 27.76
N GLU A 357 -1.06 -32.15 28.47
CA GLU A 357 -0.39 -33.38 28.94
C GLU A 357 -0.48 -34.55 27.94
N ARG A 358 -1.56 -34.62 27.17
CA ARG A 358 -1.82 -35.68 26.18
C ARG A 358 -2.36 -35.10 24.87
N PRO A 359 -1.49 -34.52 24.02
CA PRO A 359 -1.92 -33.79 22.84
C PRO A 359 -2.80 -34.58 21.87
N ASP A 360 -2.48 -35.87 21.69
CA ASP A 360 -3.21 -36.76 20.78
C ASP A 360 -4.65 -36.99 21.26
N GLN A 361 -4.84 -37.21 22.56
CA GLN A 361 -6.17 -37.45 23.15
C GLN A 361 -7.02 -36.18 23.15
N ILE A 362 -6.41 -35.02 23.35
CA ILE A 362 -7.08 -33.71 23.29
C ILE A 362 -7.53 -33.40 21.86
N THR A 363 -6.66 -33.64 20.88
CA THR A 363 -6.95 -33.44 19.46
C THR A 363 -8.13 -34.31 19.01
N GLU A 364 -8.11 -35.59 19.39
CA GLU A 364 -9.18 -36.54 19.05
C GLU A 364 -10.50 -36.18 19.75
N ALA A 365 -10.45 -35.86 21.06
CA ALA A 365 -11.64 -35.49 21.83
C ALA A 365 -12.33 -34.23 21.28
N LEU A 366 -11.55 -33.19 20.91
CA LEU A 366 -12.10 -31.98 20.31
C LEU A 366 -12.65 -32.25 18.90
N ARG A 367 -11.95 -33.03 18.08
CA ARG A 367 -12.40 -33.39 16.73
C ARG A 367 -13.73 -34.16 16.78
N GLN A 368 -13.82 -35.19 17.62
CA GLN A 368 -15.02 -36.01 17.77
C GLN A 368 -16.19 -35.16 18.30
N SER A 369 -15.94 -34.34 19.31
CA SER A 369 -16.96 -33.43 19.88
C SER A 369 -17.54 -32.48 18.83
N VAL A 370 -16.70 -31.88 17.98
CA VAL A 370 -17.14 -30.99 16.91
C VAL A 370 -17.98 -31.71 15.86
N VAL A 371 -17.61 -32.94 15.47
CA VAL A 371 -18.42 -33.75 14.54
C VAL A 371 -19.78 -34.12 15.15
N ASP A 372 -19.81 -34.47 16.44
CA ASP A 372 -21.04 -34.88 17.12
C ASP A 372 -21.99 -33.70 17.40
N HIS A 373 -21.45 -32.49 17.57
CA HIS A 373 -22.20 -31.34 18.07
C HIS A 373 -22.39 -30.22 17.05
N LEU A 374 -21.74 -30.22 15.89
CA LEU A 374 -21.80 -29.10 14.95
C LEU A 374 -22.20 -29.52 13.55
N THR A 375 -23.18 -28.84 12.96
CA THR A 375 -23.64 -29.07 11.59
C THR A 375 -23.74 -27.74 10.82
N PRO A 376 -23.06 -27.58 9.67
CA PRO A 376 -22.04 -28.49 9.13
C PRO A 376 -20.80 -28.60 10.02
N ALA A 377 -19.97 -29.63 9.83
CA ALA A 377 -18.75 -29.79 10.61
C ALA A 377 -17.58 -29.01 9.96
N PRO A 378 -16.97 -28.03 10.64
CA PRO A 378 -15.84 -27.28 10.10
C PRO A 378 -14.57 -28.15 10.05
N TYR A 379 -13.64 -27.79 9.17
CA TYR A 379 -12.36 -28.50 9.11
C TYR A 379 -11.38 -27.94 10.15
N LEU A 380 -10.81 -28.85 10.94
CA LEU A 380 -9.85 -28.53 11.99
C LEU A 380 -8.46 -29.04 11.61
N SER A 381 -7.51 -28.10 11.51
CA SER A 381 -6.09 -28.40 11.40
C SER A 381 -5.43 -28.22 12.76
N PHE A 382 -4.79 -29.28 13.26
CA PHE A 382 -4.14 -29.28 14.56
C PHE A 382 -2.63 -29.22 14.37
N GLU A 383 -1.99 -28.37 15.15
CA GLU A 383 -0.54 -28.26 15.20
C GLU A 383 -0.07 -28.28 16.65
N LEU A 384 0.78 -29.26 16.96
CA LEU A 384 1.47 -29.34 18.25
C LEU A 384 2.70 -28.44 18.23
N MET A 385 2.79 -27.54 19.20
CA MET A 385 3.90 -26.59 19.32
C MET A 385 4.54 -26.71 20.69
N HIS A 386 5.87 -26.66 20.72
CA HIS A 386 6.62 -26.56 21.97
C HIS A 386 6.90 -25.08 22.28
N TYR A 387 6.40 -24.58 23.40
CA TYR A 387 6.37 -23.15 23.74
C TYR A 387 6.57 -22.93 25.25
N GLU A 388 7.53 -22.08 25.63
CA GLU A 388 7.97 -21.85 27.01
C GLU A 388 8.22 -23.13 27.84
N GLY A 389 8.77 -24.18 27.20
CA GLY A 389 9.08 -25.46 27.85
C GLY A 389 7.87 -26.38 28.09
N ARG A 390 6.72 -26.05 27.51
CA ARG A 390 5.46 -26.80 27.58
C ARG A 390 4.91 -27.06 26.17
N ASP A 391 4.13 -28.11 26.01
CA ASP A 391 3.45 -28.39 24.75
C ASP A 391 2.10 -27.66 24.71
N VAL A 392 1.77 -27.04 23.59
CA VAL A 392 0.50 -26.32 23.36
C VAL A 392 -0.04 -26.69 21.98
N ILE A 393 -1.36 -26.64 21.79
CA ILE A 393 -1.98 -27.03 20.53
C ILE A 393 -2.59 -25.80 19.88
N ARG A 394 -2.19 -25.50 18.64
CA ARG A 394 -2.87 -24.53 17.78
C ARG A 394 -3.86 -25.28 16.89
N VAL A 395 -5.12 -24.91 17.03
CA VAL A 395 -6.23 -25.44 16.23
C VAL A 395 -6.68 -24.34 15.28
N GLU A 396 -6.46 -24.55 14.00
CA GLU A 396 -6.96 -23.67 12.95
C GLU A 396 -8.33 -24.18 12.49
N VAL A 397 -9.35 -23.34 12.70
CA VAL A 397 -10.72 -23.60 12.32
C VAL A 397 -10.97 -23.02 10.94
N LYS A 398 -11.28 -23.89 9.97
CA LYS A 398 -11.62 -23.50 8.59
C LYS A 398 -13.11 -23.73 8.35
N ALA A 399 -13.80 -22.65 8.04
CA ALA A 399 -15.19 -22.68 7.64
C ALA A 399 -15.27 -23.04 6.15
N ASN A 400 -15.43 -24.33 5.85
CA ASN A 400 -15.47 -24.82 4.47
C ASN A 400 -16.87 -24.71 3.83
N GLU A 401 -17.90 -24.59 4.68
CA GLU A 401 -19.29 -24.37 4.28
C GLU A 401 -19.76 -22.99 4.76
N PRO A 402 -20.74 -22.37 4.07
CA PRO A 402 -21.29 -21.10 4.50
C PRO A 402 -22.02 -21.25 5.85
N PRO A 403 -21.95 -20.24 6.74
CA PRO A 403 -22.70 -20.24 8.00
C PRO A 403 -24.24 -20.30 7.79
N PRO A 404 -25.05 -20.57 8.82
CA PRO A 404 -24.67 -20.82 10.19
C PRO A 404 -24.21 -22.27 10.44
N TYR A 405 -23.14 -22.41 11.19
CA TYR A 405 -22.73 -23.61 11.91
C TYR A 405 -23.60 -23.71 13.16
N VAL A 406 -24.51 -24.69 13.17
CA VAL A 406 -25.54 -24.85 14.21
C VAL A 406 -25.16 -25.99 15.14
N GLY A 407 -25.20 -25.71 16.45
CA GLY A 407 -24.99 -26.72 17.48
C GLY A 407 -26.09 -27.78 17.48
N SER A 408 -25.81 -28.99 17.96
CA SER A 408 -26.79 -30.07 18.14
C SER A 408 -27.93 -29.69 19.10
N ASN A 409 -27.71 -28.67 19.93
CA ASN A 409 -28.70 -28.02 20.78
C ASN A 409 -29.56 -26.95 20.06
N GLY A 410 -29.42 -26.80 18.74
CA GLY A 410 -30.10 -25.79 17.93
C GLY A 410 -29.58 -24.36 18.10
N THR A 411 -28.50 -24.16 18.86
CA THR A 411 -27.94 -22.83 19.13
C THR A 411 -26.88 -22.47 18.10
N VAL A 412 -26.95 -21.25 17.58
CA VAL A 412 -25.88 -20.64 16.76
C VAL A 412 -25.01 -19.82 17.71
N TYR A 413 -23.70 -20.07 17.71
CA TYR A 413 -22.75 -19.31 18.53
C TYR A 413 -22.02 -18.28 17.68
N VAL A 414 -21.78 -17.09 18.25
CA VAL A 414 -21.04 -15.98 17.62
C VAL A 414 -20.01 -15.41 18.59
N ARG A 415 -19.06 -14.66 18.02
CA ARG A 415 -18.09 -13.89 18.79
C ARG A 415 -18.62 -12.48 18.97
N ARG A 416 -18.76 -12.04 20.22
CA ARG A 416 -19.16 -10.67 20.58
C ARG A 416 -18.31 -10.22 21.76
N ASP A 417 -17.71 -9.03 21.64
CA ASP A 417 -16.82 -8.47 22.65
C ASP A 417 -15.71 -9.45 23.07
N SER A 418 -15.15 -10.20 22.10
CA SER A 418 -14.16 -11.25 22.34
C SER A 418 -14.62 -12.42 23.24
N GLU A 419 -15.93 -12.61 23.41
CA GLU A 419 -16.54 -13.75 24.09
C GLU A 419 -17.42 -14.60 23.16
N THR A 420 -17.54 -15.88 23.50
CA THR A 420 -18.35 -16.85 22.75
C THR A 420 -19.74 -16.88 23.37
N VAL A 421 -20.74 -16.43 22.62
CA VAL A 421 -22.11 -16.26 23.11
C VAL A 421 -23.13 -16.83 22.13
N ALA A 422 -24.33 -17.13 22.62
CA ALA A 422 -25.45 -17.49 21.75
C ALA A 422 -25.89 -16.29 20.91
N ALA A 423 -26.08 -16.51 19.62
CA ALA A 423 -26.48 -15.50 18.66
C ALA A 423 -27.93 -15.07 18.89
N ASN A 424 -28.16 -13.76 18.87
CA ASN A 424 -29.51 -13.20 18.89
C ASN A 424 -30.15 -13.24 17.48
N ARG A 425 -31.45 -12.94 17.40
CA ARG A 425 -32.20 -12.96 16.13
C ARG A 425 -31.55 -12.14 15.02
N SER A 426 -31.02 -10.95 15.33
CA SER A 426 -30.41 -10.07 14.33
C SER A 426 -29.06 -10.61 13.85
N GLU A 427 -28.26 -11.16 14.75
CA GLU A 427 -26.97 -11.80 14.44
C GLU A 427 -27.17 -13.05 13.56
N ILE A 428 -28.19 -13.87 13.84
CA ILE A 428 -28.54 -15.03 13.00
C ILE A 428 -28.97 -14.58 11.60
N ILE A 429 -29.82 -13.55 11.49
CA ILE A 429 -30.24 -12.99 10.20
C ILE A 429 -29.01 -12.46 9.43
N GLN A 430 -28.07 -11.81 10.12
CA GLN A 430 -26.84 -11.30 9.52
C GLN A 430 -25.94 -12.42 9.03
N LEU A 431 -25.72 -13.48 9.82
CA LEU A 431 -24.97 -14.67 9.42
C LEU A 431 -25.58 -15.33 8.18
N CYS A 432 -26.90 -15.52 8.17
CA CYS A 432 -27.59 -16.08 7.01
C CYS A 432 -27.43 -15.19 5.78
N ARG A 433 -27.50 -13.86 5.93
CA ARG A 433 -27.26 -12.91 4.82
C ARG A 433 -25.83 -12.96 4.30
N GLN A 434 -24.84 -13.08 5.19
CA GLN A 434 -23.42 -13.25 4.83
C GLN A 434 -23.17 -14.59 4.16
N ALA A 435 -23.81 -15.67 4.61
CA ALA A 435 -23.74 -16.96 3.96
C ALA A 435 -24.41 -16.97 2.57
N ILE A 436 -25.54 -16.28 2.41
CA ILE A 436 -26.16 -16.05 1.10
C ILE A 436 -25.27 -15.13 0.23
N ALA A 437 -24.33 -14.38 0.82
CA ALA A 437 -23.30 -13.62 0.12
C ALA A 437 -22.09 -14.44 -0.30
N ALA A 438 -21.65 -15.35 0.55
CA ALA A 438 -20.56 -16.28 0.31
C ALA A 438 -20.99 -17.54 -0.48
N GLY A 439 -22.30 -17.75 -0.64
CA GLY A 439 -22.90 -18.85 -1.38
C GLY A 439 -22.61 -18.76 -2.88
N GLU A 440 -21.67 -19.60 -3.30
CA GLU A 440 -21.02 -19.72 -4.60
C GLU A 440 -20.13 -18.53 -5.03
N PRO A 441 -18.79 -18.72 -5.13
CA PRO A 441 -18.00 -17.84 -5.97
C PRO A 441 -18.52 -17.97 -7.40
N SER A 442 -19.18 -16.92 -7.87
CA SER A 442 -19.39 -16.76 -9.29
C SER A 442 -18.00 -16.54 -9.94
N PRO A 443 -17.73 -17.06 -11.15
CA PRO A 443 -16.50 -16.78 -11.92
C PRO A 443 -16.18 -15.29 -12.12
N LEU A 444 -17.09 -14.43 -11.68
CA LEU A 444 -17.14 -12.99 -11.86
C LEU A 444 -16.58 -12.20 -10.67
N ASP A 445 -16.17 -12.88 -9.60
CA ASP A 445 -15.71 -12.24 -8.37
C ASP A 445 -14.41 -12.88 -7.87
N ASN A 446 -13.32 -12.59 -8.58
CA ASN A 446 -11.95 -13.08 -8.35
C ASN A 446 -11.19 -12.33 -7.23
N GLY A 447 -11.87 -11.50 -6.43
CA GLY A 447 -11.24 -10.66 -5.41
C GLY A 447 -10.54 -9.41 -5.94
N GLU A 448 -10.73 -9.05 -7.21
CA GLU A 448 -10.31 -7.75 -7.76
C GLU A 448 -11.35 -6.65 -7.50
N THR A 449 -10.93 -5.39 -7.70
CA THR A 449 -11.75 -4.18 -7.60
C THR A 449 -13.03 -4.28 -8.44
N LEU A 450 -14.18 -3.87 -7.86
CA LEU A 450 -15.49 -3.83 -8.53
C LEU A 450 -15.42 -3.18 -9.91
N GLU A 451 -15.78 -3.92 -10.96
CA GLU A 451 -16.00 -3.35 -12.29
C GLU A 451 -17.31 -2.53 -12.26
N LEU A 452 -17.18 -1.21 -12.24
CA LEU A 452 -18.33 -0.31 -12.31
C LEU A 452 -19.01 -0.46 -13.68
N PRO A 453 -20.36 -0.47 -13.74
CA PRO A 453 -21.05 -0.35 -15.02
C PRO A 453 -20.61 0.92 -15.75
N ARG A 454 -20.54 0.86 -17.07
CA ARG A 454 -20.10 1.97 -17.95
C ARG A 454 -21.25 2.89 -18.37
N SER A 455 -22.46 2.62 -17.87
CA SER A 455 -23.66 3.42 -18.11
C SER A 455 -24.55 3.45 -16.88
N GLY A 456 -25.46 4.42 -16.81
CA GLY A 456 -26.28 4.64 -15.63
C GLY A 456 -25.64 5.67 -14.69
N VAL A 457 -26.21 5.81 -13.50
CA VAL A 457 -25.71 6.75 -12.49
C VAL A 457 -25.66 6.13 -11.10
N GLU A 458 -24.80 6.67 -10.27
CA GLU A 458 -24.62 6.26 -8.88
C GLU A 458 -24.77 7.48 -7.96
N ILE A 459 -25.44 7.34 -6.83
CA ILE A 459 -25.43 8.38 -5.78
C ILE A 459 -24.30 8.06 -4.81
N VAL A 460 -23.25 8.87 -4.85
CA VAL A 460 -22.00 8.63 -4.10
C VAL A 460 -21.96 9.35 -2.76
N ALA A 461 -22.76 10.40 -2.58
CA ALA A 461 -22.94 11.07 -1.30
C ALA A 461 -24.32 11.73 -1.19
N SER A 462 -24.81 11.86 0.05
CA SER A 462 -25.94 12.72 0.39
C SER A 462 -25.66 13.48 1.68
N GLN A 463 -25.87 14.81 1.68
CA GLN A 463 -25.63 15.66 2.84
C GLN A 463 -26.77 16.65 3.01
N ARG A 464 -27.16 16.92 4.26
CA ARG A 464 -28.13 17.95 4.60
C ARG A 464 -27.43 19.30 4.79
N ARG A 465 -27.73 20.30 3.95
CA ARG A 465 -27.22 21.67 4.05
C ARG A 465 -28.38 22.66 4.12
N GLY A 466 -28.40 23.50 5.17
CA GLY A 466 -29.44 24.53 5.32
C GLY A 466 -30.87 24.01 5.39
N GLY A 467 -31.09 22.77 5.87
CA GLY A 467 -32.40 22.13 5.93
C GLY A 467 -32.79 21.28 4.72
N THR A 468 -32.10 21.46 3.58
CA THR A 468 -32.35 20.74 2.32
C THR A 468 -31.30 19.66 2.07
N TRP A 469 -31.71 18.55 1.46
CA TRP A 469 -30.80 17.47 1.06
C TRP A 469 -30.13 17.79 -0.29
N VAL A 470 -28.81 17.67 -0.31
CA VAL A 470 -27.98 17.77 -1.51
C VAL A 470 -27.37 16.39 -1.78
N TYR A 471 -27.46 15.94 -3.02
CA TYR A 471 -26.92 14.66 -3.47
C TYR A 471 -25.72 14.91 -4.37
N GLU A 472 -24.74 14.04 -4.30
CA GLU A 472 -23.67 13.94 -5.28
C GLU A 472 -23.93 12.72 -6.15
N VAL A 473 -24.22 12.98 -7.43
CA VAL A 473 -24.47 11.95 -8.43
C VAL A 473 -23.24 11.79 -9.29
N ARG A 474 -22.72 10.57 -9.39
CA ARG A 474 -21.70 10.17 -10.34
C ARG A 474 -22.41 9.59 -11.57
N ASP A 475 -22.39 10.31 -12.69
CA ASP A 475 -22.76 9.70 -13.97
C ASP A 475 -21.62 8.78 -14.39
N LEU A 476 -21.93 7.49 -14.58
CA LEU A 476 -20.91 6.47 -14.88
C LEU A 476 -20.29 6.65 -16.27
N ARG A 477 -20.82 7.59 -17.08
CA ARG A 477 -20.25 8.02 -18.36
C ARG A 477 -19.40 9.29 -18.21
N THR A 478 -19.67 10.14 -17.22
CA THR A 478 -19.00 11.44 -17.01
C THR A 478 -19.03 11.91 -15.55
N THR A 479 -17.87 12.19 -14.94
CA THR A 479 -17.74 12.55 -13.52
C THR A 479 -18.04 14.04 -13.23
N ALA A 480 -19.27 14.51 -13.42
CA ALA A 480 -19.70 15.85 -13.00
C ALA A 480 -20.85 15.78 -12.00
N GLY A 481 -20.68 16.37 -10.80
CA GLY A 481 -21.69 16.38 -9.74
C GLY A 481 -22.89 17.30 -10.04
N VAL A 482 -24.08 16.89 -9.56
CA VAL A 482 -25.38 17.49 -9.90
C VAL A 482 -26.17 17.77 -8.62
N THR A 483 -26.75 18.96 -8.48
CA THR A 483 -27.63 19.31 -7.35
C THR A 483 -29.11 19.02 -7.65
N ARG A 484 -29.93 18.73 -6.62
CA ARG A 484 -31.34 18.29 -6.74
C ARG A 484 -32.21 19.20 -7.62
N ASP A 485 -32.01 20.51 -7.54
CA ASP A 485 -32.74 21.55 -8.28
C ASP A 485 -32.42 21.58 -9.78
N ARG A 486 -31.33 20.91 -10.20
CA ARG A 486 -30.86 20.83 -11.59
C ARG A 486 -30.89 19.40 -12.15
N ALA A 487 -31.36 18.43 -11.36
CA ALA A 487 -31.44 17.04 -11.77
C ALA A 487 -32.66 16.83 -12.69
N GLN A 488 -32.43 16.43 -13.94
CA GLN A 488 -33.46 16.04 -14.91
C GLN A 488 -33.23 14.62 -15.40
N GLY A 489 -34.30 13.97 -15.90
CA GLY A 489 -34.24 12.61 -16.45
C GLY A 489 -33.71 11.57 -15.46
N LEU A 490 -32.67 10.83 -15.85
CA LEU A 490 -32.09 9.73 -15.08
C LEU A 490 -31.57 10.17 -13.69
N TRP A 491 -31.09 11.41 -13.56
CA TRP A 491 -30.60 11.94 -12.28
C TRP A 491 -31.75 12.17 -11.29
N ALA A 492 -32.88 12.69 -11.77
CA ALA A 492 -34.08 12.87 -10.96
C ALA A 492 -34.66 11.53 -10.52
N TYR A 493 -34.68 10.53 -11.43
CA TYR A 493 -35.08 9.17 -11.12
C TYR A 493 -34.23 8.56 -10.00
N ALA A 494 -32.89 8.59 -10.16
CA ALA A 494 -31.96 8.03 -9.18
C ALA A 494 -32.12 8.69 -7.81
N ILE A 495 -32.23 10.03 -7.77
CA ILE A 495 -32.45 10.78 -6.52
C ILE A 495 -33.78 10.37 -5.88
N GLY A 496 -34.88 10.34 -6.65
CA GLY A 496 -36.20 9.96 -6.12
C GLY A 496 -36.20 8.55 -5.50
N ARG A 497 -35.60 7.57 -6.18
CA ARG A 497 -35.48 6.20 -5.67
C ARG A 497 -34.61 6.12 -4.41
N HIS A 498 -33.53 6.89 -4.37
CA HIS A 498 -32.65 6.94 -3.21
C HIS A 498 -33.33 7.64 -2.01
N GLU A 499 -34.24 8.59 -2.26
CA GLU A 499 -35.08 9.17 -1.21
C GLU A 499 -36.09 8.19 -0.65
N ASP A 500 -36.74 7.41 -1.51
CA ASP A 500 -37.67 6.36 -1.07
C ASP A 500 -36.95 5.29 -0.24
N LEU A 501 -35.70 4.96 -0.57
CA LEU A 501 -34.84 4.10 0.25
C LEU A 501 -34.52 4.71 1.61
N ARG A 502 -34.08 5.98 1.64
CA ARG A 502 -33.76 6.70 2.90
C ARG A 502 -34.98 6.82 3.81
N GLU A 503 -36.15 7.05 3.24
CA GLU A 503 -37.41 7.23 3.97
C GLU A 503 -38.08 5.89 4.34
N GLY A 504 -37.45 4.76 4.01
CA GLY A 504 -37.94 3.42 4.36
C GLY A 504 -39.20 3.01 3.62
N ARG A 505 -39.53 3.68 2.51
CA ARG A 505 -40.68 3.34 1.65
C ARG A 505 -40.41 2.11 0.78
N ILE A 506 -39.12 1.81 0.56
CA ILE A 506 -38.63 0.66 -0.19
C ILE A 506 -37.72 -0.17 0.72
N ASP A 507 -38.01 -1.46 0.83
CA ASP A 507 -37.10 -2.43 1.45
C ASP A 507 -36.21 -3.07 0.37
N LEU A 508 -35.00 -2.53 0.22
CA LEU A 508 -34.03 -3.00 -0.78
C LEU A 508 -33.58 -4.45 -0.54
N GLN A 509 -33.53 -4.89 0.72
CA GLN A 509 -32.95 -6.19 1.06
C GLN A 509 -33.85 -7.36 0.63
N SER A 510 -35.17 -7.15 0.56
CA SER A 510 -36.13 -8.18 0.12
C SER A 510 -36.44 -8.15 -1.38
N GLN A 511 -36.03 -7.09 -2.09
CA GLN A 511 -36.33 -6.90 -3.52
C GLN A 511 -35.18 -7.26 -4.46
N VAL A 512 -33.96 -7.38 -3.95
CA VAL A 512 -32.78 -7.67 -4.77
C VAL A 512 -32.58 -9.17 -4.95
N ARG A 513 -32.32 -9.58 -6.19
CA ARG A 513 -31.85 -10.92 -6.53
C ARG A 513 -30.33 -10.94 -6.59
N TRP A 514 -29.71 -11.59 -5.61
CA TRP A 514 -28.26 -11.62 -5.44
C TRP A 514 -27.59 -12.83 -6.11
N ARG A 515 -26.37 -12.63 -6.61
CA ARG A 515 -25.38 -13.66 -6.94
C ARG A 515 -23.99 -13.16 -6.53
N GLY A 516 -23.35 -13.84 -5.58
CA GLY A 516 -22.10 -13.35 -4.97
C GLY A 516 -22.28 -11.94 -4.40
N ARG A 517 -21.37 -11.01 -4.74
CA ARG A 517 -21.45 -9.59 -4.34
C ARG A 517 -22.31 -8.71 -5.24
N LEU A 518 -22.83 -9.22 -6.36
CA LEU A 518 -23.63 -8.46 -7.32
C LEU A 518 -25.12 -8.80 -7.15
N GLY A 519 -25.99 -7.81 -7.31
CA GLY A 519 -27.42 -7.97 -7.20
C GLY A 519 -28.19 -7.20 -8.25
N LEU A 520 -29.21 -7.86 -8.80
CA LEU A 520 -30.21 -7.23 -9.65
C LEU A 520 -31.35 -6.76 -8.78
N TRP A 521 -31.49 -5.45 -8.61
CA TRP A 521 -32.63 -4.89 -7.91
C TRP A 521 -33.85 -4.86 -8.83
N ARG A 522 -33.70 -4.32 -10.04
CA ARG A 522 -34.83 -4.17 -10.96
C ARG A 522 -34.38 -4.28 -12.41
N ALA A 523 -35.24 -4.85 -13.26
CA ALA A 523 -35.16 -4.74 -14.70
C ALA A 523 -36.48 -4.18 -15.23
N TYR A 524 -36.43 -3.07 -15.94
CA TYR A 524 -37.62 -2.39 -16.45
C TYR A 524 -37.43 -1.93 -17.89
N ARG A 525 -38.52 -1.88 -18.66
CA ARG A 525 -38.49 -1.39 -20.04
C ARG A 525 -38.70 0.12 -20.06
N GLN A 526 -37.85 0.83 -20.78
CA GLN A 526 -37.96 2.26 -21.06
C GLN A 526 -37.83 2.44 -22.58
N GLY A 527 -38.89 2.92 -23.23
CA GLY A 527 -39.02 2.87 -24.70
C GLY A 527 -38.81 1.45 -25.26
N SER A 528 -37.91 1.32 -26.24
CA SER A 528 -37.53 0.03 -26.85
C SER A 528 -36.43 -0.73 -26.09
N ARG A 529 -35.82 -0.12 -25.07
CA ARG A 529 -34.62 -0.64 -24.38
C ARG A 529 -34.96 -1.14 -22.97
N VAL A 530 -34.17 -2.09 -22.47
CA VAL A 530 -34.26 -2.56 -21.09
C VAL A 530 -33.21 -1.83 -20.26
N LYS A 531 -33.59 -1.46 -19.03
CA LYS A 531 -32.76 -0.78 -18.05
C LYS A 531 -32.73 -1.57 -16.76
N TYR A 532 -31.62 -1.47 -16.03
CA TYR A 532 -31.39 -2.20 -14.81
C TYR A 532 -31.01 -1.26 -13.67
N ASP A 533 -31.61 -1.49 -12.52
CA ASP A 533 -31.09 -0.99 -11.26
C ASP A 533 -30.30 -2.13 -10.61
N LEU A 534 -29.03 -1.88 -10.35
CA LEU A 534 -28.04 -2.86 -9.91
C LEU A 534 -27.49 -2.44 -8.56
N VAL A 535 -27.11 -3.43 -7.77
CA VAL A 535 -26.50 -3.20 -6.46
C VAL A 535 -25.27 -4.06 -6.30
N HIS A 536 -24.28 -3.51 -5.61
CA HIS A 536 -23.13 -4.27 -5.14
C HIS A 536 -23.09 -4.18 -3.62
N ARG A 537 -22.58 -5.25 -3.00
CA ARG A 537 -22.29 -5.30 -1.57
C ARG A 537 -20.81 -5.60 -1.35
N ASP A 538 -20.23 -4.95 -0.37
CA ASP A 538 -18.85 -5.18 0.05
C ASP A 538 -18.66 -6.62 0.58
N GLN A 539 -17.40 -6.95 0.90
CA GLN A 539 -17.03 -8.25 1.47
C GLN A 539 -17.74 -8.58 2.81
N ASN A 540 -18.31 -7.58 3.50
CA ASN A 540 -19.03 -7.74 4.76
C ASN A 540 -20.55 -7.87 4.54
N GLY A 541 -21.02 -7.74 3.29
CA GLY A 541 -22.42 -7.77 2.90
C GLY A 541 -23.15 -6.43 3.03
N VAL A 542 -22.43 -5.33 3.24
CA VAL A 542 -22.97 -3.97 3.27
C VAL A 542 -23.11 -3.48 1.84
N ILE A 543 -24.31 -2.99 1.46
CA ILE A 543 -24.52 -2.36 0.16
C ILE A 543 -23.73 -1.05 0.13
N ASP A 544 -22.67 -1.03 -0.66
CA ASP A 544 -21.75 0.09 -0.82
C ASP A 544 -21.98 0.84 -2.14
N HIS A 545 -22.57 0.18 -3.16
CA HIS A 545 -22.92 0.80 -4.44
C HIS A 545 -24.34 0.46 -4.89
N ILE A 546 -25.05 1.48 -5.38
CA ILE A 546 -26.35 1.33 -6.07
C ILE A 546 -26.29 2.09 -7.40
N PHE A 547 -26.45 1.36 -8.49
CA PHE A 547 -26.45 1.89 -9.85
C PHE A 547 -27.88 1.94 -10.38
N TYR A 548 -28.27 3.10 -10.93
CA TYR A 548 -29.62 3.35 -11.43
C TYR A 548 -29.64 3.50 -12.95
N GLY A 549 -30.62 2.88 -13.61
CA GLY A 549 -30.88 2.99 -15.04
C GLY A 549 -29.73 2.57 -15.96
N VAL A 550 -29.00 1.54 -15.55
CA VAL A 550 -27.90 0.93 -16.32
C VAL A 550 -28.48 0.30 -17.59
N SER A 551 -27.84 0.56 -18.73
CA SER A 551 -28.23 0.00 -20.04
C SER A 551 -27.45 -1.27 -20.33
N ASP A 552 -27.99 -2.17 -21.17
CA ASP A 552 -27.33 -3.41 -21.59
C ASP A 552 -25.87 -3.20 -22.05
N TRP A 553 -25.60 -2.17 -22.85
CA TRP A 553 -24.25 -1.88 -23.37
C TRP A 553 -23.24 -1.44 -22.31
N GLY A 554 -23.69 -0.98 -21.14
CA GLY A 554 -22.82 -0.53 -20.06
C GLY A 554 -22.56 -1.61 -19.01
N LEU A 555 -22.98 -2.85 -19.25
CA LEU A 555 -22.74 -3.97 -18.36
C LEU A 555 -21.40 -4.62 -18.71
N GLY A 556 -20.54 -4.79 -17.71
CA GLY A 556 -19.37 -5.66 -17.81
C GLY A 556 -19.77 -7.14 -17.86
N GLU A 557 -18.79 -8.02 -18.10
CA GLU A 557 -19.00 -9.47 -18.19
C GLU A 557 -19.66 -10.04 -16.91
N ALA A 558 -19.26 -9.50 -15.75
CA ALA A 558 -19.81 -9.83 -14.44
C ALA A 558 -21.30 -9.48 -14.28
N TRP A 559 -21.71 -8.31 -14.77
CA TRP A 559 -23.10 -7.89 -14.67
C TRP A 559 -23.99 -8.61 -15.68
N MET A 560 -23.49 -8.91 -16.88
CA MET A 560 -24.25 -9.65 -17.90
C MET A 560 -24.54 -11.09 -17.48
N SER A 561 -23.59 -11.78 -16.85
CA SER A 561 -23.79 -13.14 -16.37
C SER A 561 -24.81 -13.21 -15.22
N LEU A 562 -24.83 -12.23 -14.31
CA LEU A 562 -25.90 -12.07 -13.30
C LEU A 562 -27.29 -12.02 -13.96
N LEU A 563 -27.47 -11.25 -15.04
CA LEU A 563 -28.76 -11.10 -15.70
C LEU A 563 -29.23 -12.38 -16.41
N ASN A 564 -28.31 -13.13 -17.01
CA ASN A 564 -28.65 -14.38 -17.72
C ASN A 564 -29.13 -15.48 -16.76
N GLU A 565 -28.60 -15.53 -15.54
CA GLU A 565 -28.96 -16.56 -14.56
C GLU A 565 -30.12 -16.18 -13.63
N ALA A 566 -30.27 -14.89 -13.27
CA ALA A 566 -31.27 -14.44 -12.30
C ALA A 566 -32.73 -14.46 -12.82
N GLY A 567 -32.95 -14.81 -14.09
CA GLY A 567 -34.26 -14.87 -14.73
C GLY A 567 -34.96 -13.52 -14.78
N THR A 568 -34.57 -12.65 -15.72
CA THR A 568 -35.04 -11.26 -15.81
C THR A 568 -36.56 -11.16 -16.02
N ARG A 569 -37.30 -10.88 -14.94
CA ARG A 569 -38.72 -10.51 -15.05
C ARG A 569 -38.78 -9.00 -15.30
N VAL A 570 -38.90 -8.62 -16.56
CA VAL A 570 -38.93 -7.21 -16.97
C VAL A 570 -40.26 -6.60 -16.60
N GLU A 571 -40.25 -5.63 -15.69
CA GLU A 571 -41.43 -4.83 -15.37
C GLU A 571 -41.70 -3.84 -16.52
N THR A 572 -42.95 -3.77 -16.99
CA THR A 572 -43.41 -2.71 -17.88
C THR A 572 -43.72 -1.48 -17.05
N ASP A 573 -42.75 -0.60 -16.88
CA ASP A 573 -42.98 0.72 -16.35
C ASP A 573 -43.47 1.62 -17.50
N THR A 574 -44.64 2.23 -17.36
CA THR A 574 -45.25 3.09 -18.40
C THR A 574 -44.73 4.54 -18.35
N ALA A 575 -43.78 4.84 -17.46
CA ALA A 575 -43.11 6.12 -17.39
C ALA A 575 -41.87 6.10 -18.28
N ASP A 576 -42.04 6.53 -19.53
CA ASP A 576 -40.93 6.81 -20.42
C ASP A 576 -40.19 8.04 -19.86
N PHE A 577 -39.03 7.86 -19.21
CA PHE A 577 -38.21 9.02 -18.79
C PHE A 577 -37.61 9.77 -19.98
N ASP A 578 -37.84 9.25 -21.20
CA ASP A 578 -37.58 9.88 -22.49
C ASP A 578 -38.82 10.60 -23.05
N GLN A 579 -39.88 10.83 -22.25
CA GLN A 579 -40.85 11.88 -22.59
C GLN A 579 -40.16 13.24 -22.44
N GLU A 580 -39.49 13.61 -23.53
CA GLU A 580 -39.45 14.96 -24.03
C GLU A 580 -40.83 15.60 -23.78
N GLU A 581 -40.94 16.38 -22.69
CA GLU A 581 -41.52 17.69 -22.91
C GLU A 581 -40.80 18.23 -24.13
N THR A 582 -41.57 18.61 -25.14
CA THR A 582 -41.12 19.33 -26.32
C THR A 582 -40.43 20.61 -25.88
N VAL A 583 -39.23 20.47 -25.34
CA VAL A 583 -38.16 21.43 -25.44
C VAL A 583 -37.83 21.30 -26.91
N GLU A 584 -38.40 22.23 -27.68
CA GLU A 584 -37.91 22.61 -28.99
C GLU A 584 -36.45 22.23 -29.07
N ALA A 585 -36.11 21.30 -29.98
CA ALA A 585 -34.75 20.78 -30.15
C ALA A 585 -33.79 21.93 -29.85
N PRO A 586 -32.87 21.81 -28.86
CA PRO A 586 -31.95 22.90 -28.59
C PRO A 586 -31.38 23.23 -29.97
N PRO A 587 -31.54 24.48 -30.45
CA PRO A 587 -31.25 24.78 -31.83
C PRO A 587 -29.86 24.22 -32.09
N PRO A 588 -29.67 23.47 -33.20
CA PRO A 588 -28.43 22.75 -33.49
C PRO A 588 -27.29 23.67 -33.11
N PRO A 589 -26.43 23.26 -32.14
CA PRO A 589 -25.77 24.13 -31.17
C PRO A 589 -25.66 25.52 -31.76
N SER A 590 -26.61 26.40 -31.38
CA SER A 590 -26.95 27.65 -32.07
C SER A 590 -25.74 28.16 -32.82
N GLU A 591 -25.74 27.99 -34.15
CA GLU A 591 -24.66 28.36 -35.07
C GLU A 591 -23.29 28.30 -34.39
N ILE A 592 -22.50 27.21 -34.56
CA ILE A 592 -21.07 27.26 -34.24
C ILE A 592 -20.61 28.64 -34.65
N GLU A 593 -20.37 29.53 -33.67
CA GLU A 593 -20.10 30.94 -33.97
C GLU A 593 -18.97 30.82 -34.97
N THR A 594 -19.19 31.30 -36.19
CA THR A 594 -18.22 31.13 -37.27
C THR A 594 -16.92 31.70 -36.75
N TRP A 595 -16.05 30.82 -36.25
CA TRP A 595 -14.93 31.27 -35.44
C TRP A 595 -13.97 31.95 -36.38
N GLY A 596 -13.81 31.41 -37.61
CA GLY A 596 -13.25 32.01 -38.83
C GLY A 596 -11.87 32.67 -38.71
N GLU A 597 -11.37 32.82 -37.49
CA GLU A 597 -10.30 33.69 -37.10
C GLU A 597 -9.03 32.94 -37.39
N ARG A 598 -8.42 33.34 -38.50
CA ARG A 598 -7.16 32.81 -38.96
C ARG A 598 -6.06 33.78 -38.55
N ARG A 599 -5.21 33.33 -37.65
CA ARG A 599 -3.99 34.03 -37.25
C ARG A 599 -2.81 33.51 -38.04
N VAL A 600 -1.96 34.42 -38.48
CA VAL A 600 -0.74 34.08 -39.22
C VAL A 600 0.24 33.37 -38.28
N ARG A 601 0.77 32.23 -38.72
CA ARG A 601 1.82 31.52 -38.01
C ARG A 601 3.20 31.99 -38.43
N TRP A 602 3.81 32.85 -37.63
CA TRP A 602 5.10 33.47 -37.89
C TRP A 602 6.28 32.63 -37.39
N ARG A 603 7.35 32.57 -38.18
CA ARG A 603 8.67 32.08 -37.77
C ARG A 603 9.77 32.96 -38.36
N GLY A 604 10.41 33.76 -37.51
CA GLY A 604 11.32 34.80 -37.95
C GLY A 604 10.60 35.86 -38.78
N ARG A 605 11.05 36.08 -40.02
CA ARG A 605 10.44 37.06 -40.95
C ARG A 605 9.35 36.48 -41.85
N GLY A 606 9.22 35.16 -41.94
CA GLY A 606 8.21 34.49 -42.75
C GLY A 606 7.02 34.05 -41.93
N GLY A 607 5.82 34.10 -42.49
CA GLY A 607 4.58 33.67 -41.88
C GLY A 607 3.73 32.87 -42.84
N LEU A 608 3.03 31.87 -42.31
CA LEU A 608 2.09 31.03 -43.06
C LEU A 608 0.66 31.43 -42.67
N VAL A 609 -0.16 31.78 -43.68
CA VAL A 609 -1.54 32.18 -43.49
C VAL A 609 -2.46 30.97 -43.61
N ARG A 610 -2.39 30.25 -44.74
CA ARG A 610 -3.16 29.02 -44.97
C ARG A 610 -2.52 28.14 -46.04
N ILE A 611 -2.97 26.89 -46.07
CA ILE A 611 -2.76 25.94 -47.16
C ILE A 611 -4.14 25.61 -47.71
N SER A 612 -4.31 25.71 -49.02
CA SER A 612 -5.52 25.32 -49.76
C SER A 612 -5.15 24.33 -50.86
N VAL A 613 -6.16 23.69 -51.44
CA VAL A 613 -5.99 22.81 -52.61
C VAL A 613 -6.74 23.46 -53.77
N ASP A 614 -6.09 23.55 -54.93
CA ASP A 614 -6.73 24.10 -56.14
C ASP A 614 -7.63 23.07 -56.85
N ASN A 615 -8.26 23.51 -57.95
CA ASN A 615 -9.18 22.68 -58.73
C ASN A 615 -8.51 21.44 -59.36
N GLU A 616 -7.18 21.39 -59.42
CA GLU A 616 -6.40 20.26 -59.94
C GLU A 616 -5.89 19.34 -58.82
N GLY A 617 -6.30 19.58 -57.57
CA GLY A 617 -5.85 18.80 -56.41
C GLY A 617 -4.44 19.16 -55.94
N GLN A 618 -3.87 20.28 -56.39
CA GLN A 618 -2.51 20.70 -56.03
C GLN A 618 -2.52 21.66 -54.84
N PRO A 619 -1.61 21.50 -53.85
CA PRO A 619 -1.54 22.41 -52.72
C PRO A 619 -1.05 23.81 -53.14
N ARG A 620 -1.69 24.82 -52.56
CA ARG A 620 -1.41 26.25 -52.72
C ARG A 620 -1.21 26.88 -51.34
N PHE A 621 -0.23 27.76 -51.24
CA PHE A 621 0.22 28.33 -49.97
C PHE A 621 0.06 29.86 -50.02
N ASP A 622 -0.65 30.39 -49.03
CA ASP A 622 -0.71 31.83 -48.79
C ASP A 622 0.31 32.18 -47.69
N LEU A 623 1.35 32.88 -48.09
CA LEU A 623 2.51 33.21 -47.27
C LEU A 623 2.63 34.72 -47.11
N VAL A 624 3.26 35.13 -46.02
CA VAL A 624 3.58 36.53 -45.76
C VAL A 624 5.02 36.68 -45.32
N MET A 625 5.69 37.76 -45.72
CA MET A 625 7.07 38.04 -45.33
C MET A 625 7.22 39.49 -44.88
N LYS A 626 7.86 39.68 -43.72
CA LYS A 626 8.23 41.01 -43.23
C LYS A 626 9.50 41.50 -43.92
N ASP A 627 9.42 42.69 -44.50
CA ASP A 627 10.59 43.39 -45.03
C ASP A 627 11.64 43.63 -43.93
N LYS A 628 12.93 43.55 -44.29
CA LYS A 628 14.03 43.55 -43.33
C LYS A 628 14.23 44.90 -42.64
N GLU A 629 13.92 45.99 -43.32
CA GLU A 629 14.27 47.35 -42.90
C GLU A 629 13.03 48.14 -42.48
N THR A 630 11.91 47.95 -43.18
CA THR A 630 10.67 48.70 -42.97
C THR A 630 9.64 47.97 -42.11
N GLY A 631 9.77 46.65 -41.95
CA GLY A 631 8.81 45.82 -41.21
C GLY A 631 7.45 45.63 -41.90
N VAL A 632 7.27 46.20 -43.10
CA VAL A 632 6.05 46.06 -43.91
C VAL A 632 5.88 44.59 -44.31
N VAL A 633 4.63 44.09 -44.19
CA VAL A 633 4.29 42.71 -44.56
C VAL A 633 3.95 42.65 -46.04
N GLN A 634 4.69 41.80 -46.78
CA GLN A 634 4.40 41.45 -48.17
C GLN A 634 3.65 40.12 -48.23
N GLU A 635 2.60 40.04 -49.06
CA GLU A 635 1.78 38.85 -49.23
C GLU A 635 2.12 38.11 -50.53
N TYR A 636 2.19 36.78 -50.44
CA TYR A 636 2.45 35.86 -51.55
C TYR A 636 1.35 34.81 -51.55
N ASN A 637 0.32 35.04 -52.36
CA ASN A 637 -0.88 34.20 -52.40
C ASN A 637 -0.77 33.14 -53.52
N ASN A 638 -1.41 31.98 -53.30
CA ASN A 638 -1.46 30.86 -54.24
C ASN A 638 -0.07 30.36 -54.70
N VAL A 639 0.93 30.39 -53.82
CA VAL A 639 2.28 29.89 -54.15
C VAL A 639 2.20 28.38 -54.34
N PRO A 640 2.71 27.81 -55.44
CA PRO A 640 2.71 26.36 -55.62
C PRO A 640 3.88 25.71 -54.84
N ARG A 641 3.70 24.45 -54.43
CA ARG A 641 4.64 23.75 -53.55
C ARG A 641 6.09 23.77 -54.05
N GLU A 642 6.31 23.59 -55.36
CA GLU A 642 7.63 23.54 -55.99
C GLU A 642 8.41 24.86 -55.91
N LYS A 643 7.77 25.96 -55.51
CA LYS A 643 8.40 27.26 -55.26
C LYS A 643 8.80 27.47 -53.80
N LEU A 644 8.46 26.54 -52.89
CA LEU A 644 8.82 26.63 -51.49
C LEU A 644 10.25 26.13 -51.25
N SER A 645 11.04 26.93 -50.53
CA SER A 645 12.34 26.50 -50.03
C SER A 645 12.20 25.58 -48.81
N ASP A 646 13.28 24.89 -48.45
CA ASP A 646 13.31 24.03 -47.24
C ASP A 646 12.96 24.79 -45.96
N ALA A 647 13.28 26.08 -45.88
CA ALA A 647 12.91 26.92 -44.74
C ALA A 647 11.39 27.11 -44.62
N TRP A 648 10.69 27.23 -45.75
CA TRP A 648 9.22 27.30 -45.78
C TRP A 648 8.59 25.95 -45.47
N LEU A 649 9.15 24.85 -46.00
CA LEU A 649 8.70 23.50 -45.66
C LEU A 649 8.89 23.19 -44.17
N ALA A 650 9.99 23.65 -43.56
CA ALA A 650 10.23 23.52 -42.12
C ALA A 650 9.26 24.38 -41.27
N LEU A 651 8.70 25.46 -41.81
CA LEU A 651 7.62 26.21 -41.17
C LEU A 651 6.27 25.48 -41.30
N ILE A 652 6.05 24.67 -42.33
CA ILE A 652 4.78 23.94 -42.52
C ILE A 652 4.74 22.67 -41.66
N ARG A 653 5.87 21.96 -41.54
CA ARG A 653 5.98 20.68 -40.84
C ARG A 653 5.92 20.84 -39.32
N VAL A 654 4.90 20.22 -38.71
CA VAL A 654 4.68 20.22 -37.25
C VAL A 654 4.75 18.79 -36.75
N ALA A 655 5.44 18.57 -35.63
CA ALA A 655 5.41 17.27 -34.98
C ALA A 655 4.00 16.96 -34.49
N ARG A 656 3.51 15.72 -34.71
CA ARG A 656 2.19 15.29 -34.22
C ARG A 656 2.09 15.42 -32.69
N PRO A 657 0.90 15.69 -32.12
CA PRO A 657 0.71 15.64 -30.68
C PRO A 657 0.94 14.21 -30.16
N ARG A 658 1.34 14.07 -28.89
CA ARG A 658 1.63 12.76 -28.25
C ARG A 658 0.41 12.15 -27.53
N THR A 659 -0.78 12.60 -27.87
CA THR A 659 -2.03 12.30 -27.17
C THR A 659 -3.22 12.39 -28.14
N GLY A 660 -4.25 11.58 -27.93
CA GLY A 660 -5.41 11.45 -28.83
C GLY A 660 -5.27 10.34 -29.88
N ILE A 661 -6.16 10.35 -30.88
CA ILE A 661 -6.19 9.39 -31.98
C ILE A 661 -6.41 10.08 -33.32
N GLU A 662 -5.82 9.56 -34.38
CA GLU A 662 -6.05 10.01 -35.76
C GLU A 662 -6.81 8.93 -36.53
N VAL A 663 -7.83 9.31 -37.29
CA VAL A 663 -8.44 8.44 -38.32
C VAL A 663 -7.62 8.58 -39.59
N VAL A 664 -6.76 7.60 -39.87
CA VAL A 664 -5.83 7.62 -41.02
C VAL A 664 -6.57 7.39 -42.33
N SER A 665 -7.59 6.53 -42.31
CA SER A 665 -8.47 6.30 -43.45
C SER A 665 -9.82 5.79 -42.99
N ALA A 666 -10.89 6.24 -43.66
CA ALA A 666 -12.21 5.64 -43.58
C ALA A 666 -12.64 5.27 -45.01
N THR A 667 -12.85 4.00 -45.29
CA THR A 667 -13.23 3.49 -46.62
C THR A 667 -14.44 2.58 -46.50
N ARG A 668 -15.21 2.41 -47.58
CA ARG A 668 -16.29 1.42 -47.59
C ARG A 668 -15.81 0.11 -48.20
N ASN A 669 -16.17 -1.01 -47.59
CA ASN A 669 -15.94 -2.33 -48.16
C ASN A 669 -16.98 -2.66 -49.27
N GLU A 670 -16.85 -3.82 -49.89
CA GLU A 670 -17.74 -4.29 -50.96
C GLU A 670 -19.21 -4.44 -50.50
N GLU A 671 -19.43 -4.60 -49.19
CA GLU A 671 -20.75 -4.70 -48.55
C GLU A 671 -21.31 -3.31 -48.14
N GLY A 672 -20.57 -2.23 -48.39
CA GLY A 672 -20.97 -0.85 -48.08
C GLY A 672 -20.71 -0.40 -46.64
N GLU A 673 -20.06 -1.23 -45.81
CA GLU A 673 -19.71 -0.93 -44.43
C GLU A 673 -18.44 -0.07 -44.33
N TRP A 674 -18.41 0.84 -43.37
CA TRP A 674 -17.23 1.67 -43.12
C TRP A 674 -16.13 0.91 -42.36
N LEU A 675 -14.93 0.94 -42.93
CA LEU A 675 -13.67 0.43 -42.40
C LEU A 675 -12.73 1.58 -42.03
N TYR A 676 -12.32 1.64 -40.77
CA TYR A 676 -11.46 2.68 -40.22
C TYR A 676 -10.07 2.15 -39.88
N VAL A 677 -9.05 2.91 -40.23
CA VAL A 677 -7.68 2.68 -39.77
C VAL A 677 -7.32 3.81 -38.82
N PHE A 678 -6.99 3.47 -37.58
CA PHE A 678 -6.62 4.45 -36.56
C PHE A 678 -5.12 4.48 -36.32
N ARG A 679 -4.59 5.65 -36.01
CA ARG A 679 -3.25 5.83 -35.43
C ARG A 679 -3.34 6.30 -34.00
N ASN A 680 -2.68 5.57 -33.09
CA ASN A 680 -2.49 6.00 -31.72
C ASN A 680 -1.40 7.09 -31.67
N LEU A 681 -1.75 8.30 -31.23
CA LEU A 681 -0.82 9.43 -31.26
C LEU A 681 0.25 9.36 -30.15
N ARG A 682 0.04 8.54 -29.12
CA ARG A 682 1.03 8.32 -28.06
C ARG A 682 2.16 7.38 -28.49
N THR A 683 1.82 6.28 -29.15
CA THR A 683 2.80 5.27 -29.58
C THR A 683 3.23 5.44 -31.04
N GLY A 684 2.43 6.12 -31.85
CA GLY A 684 2.62 6.26 -33.30
C GLY A 684 2.07 5.08 -34.11
N ASP A 685 1.62 4.01 -33.44
CA ASP A 685 1.18 2.77 -34.07
C ASP A 685 -0.09 2.98 -34.89
N VAL A 686 -0.08 2.43 -36.10
CA VAL A 686 -1.25 2.36 -36.97
C VAL A 686 -1.86 0.98 -36.81
N SER A 687 -3.19 0.92 -36.74
CA SER A 687 -3.92 -0.35 -36.68
C SER A 687 -3.52 -1.23 -37.86
N SER A 688 -3.09 -2.46 -37.58
CA SER A 688 -2.63 -3.41 -38.61
C SER A 688 -3.77 -3.92 -39.50
N ALA A 689 -5.00 -3.90 -38.98
CA ALA A 689 -6.21 -4.23 -39.71
C ALA A 689 -7.25 -3.09 -39.61
N PRO A 690 -8.07 -2.86 -40.66
CA PRO A 690 -9.19 -1.92 -40.62
C PRO A 690 -10.30 -2.41 -39.69
N TRP A 691 -10.89 -1.50 -38.93
CA TRP A 691 -11.98 -1.75 -37.98
C TRP A 691 -13.33 -1.44 -38.61
N ARG A 692 -14.32 -2.32 -38.48
CA ARG A 692 -15.72 -1.97 -38.81
C ARG A 692 -16.29 -1.11 -37.68
N LEU A 693 -17.21 -0.18 -38.01
CA LEU A 693 -17.83 0.67 -36.97
C LEU A 693 -18.45 -0.15 -35.84
N GLN A 694 -19.09 -1.28 -36.19
CA GLN A 694 -19.75 -2.20 -35.25
C GLN A 694 -18.79 -3.00 -34.38
N ASP A 695 -17.52 -3.15 -34.81
CA ASP A 695 -16.48 -3.85 -34.05
C ASP A 695 -15.76 -2.91 -33.08
N ILE A 696 -16.06 -1.60 -33.13
CA ILE A 696 -15.50 -0.60 -32.23
C ILE A 696 -16.39 -0.51 -31.00
N GLU A 697 -15.79 -0.76 -29.84
CA GLU A 697 -16.49 -0.71 -28.56
C GLU A 697 -17.09 0.70 -28.28
N PRO A 698 -18.38 0.78 -27.93
CA PRO A 698 -19.05 2.04 -27.62
C PRO A 698 -18.44 2.78 -26.43
N GLY A 699 -18.36 4.11 -26.52
CA GLY A 699 -17.76 4.99 -25.52
C GLY A 699 -16.24 5.13 -25.63
N THR A 700 -15.59 4.42 -26.55
CA THR A 700 -14.14 4.55 -26.77
C THR A 700 -13.78 5.79 -27.58
N VAL A 701 -12.53 6.26 -27.43
CA VAL A 701 -11.99 7.36 -28.24
C VAL A 701 -12.00 7.02 -29.74
N ARG A 702 -11.91 5.73 -30.10
CA ARG A 702 -12.04 5.24 -31.49
C ARG A 702 -13.44 5.42 -32.04
N GLU A 703 -14.47 5.10 -31.25
CA GLU A 703 -15.86 5.30 -31.66
C GLU A 703 -16.16 6.79 -31.82
N TYR A 704 -15.72 7.61 -30.85
CA TYR A 704 -15.82 9.06 -30.95
C TYR A 704 -15.17 9.58 -32.23
N ALA A 705 -13.92 9.19 -32.50
CA ALA A 705 -13.18 9.62 -33.69
C ALA A 705 -13.87 9.15 -34.99
N ALA A 706 -14.35 7.92 -35.06
CA ALA A 706 -15.06 7.39 -36.23
C ALA A 706 -16.37 8.14 -36.50
N ARG A 707 -17.13 8.47 -35.46
CA ARG A 707 -18.38 9.22 -35.56
C ARG A 707 -18.13 10.67 -35.97
N MET A 708 -17.14 11.33 -35.35
CA MET A 708 -16.83 12.73 -35.66
C MET A 708 -16.19 12.89 -37.03
N PHE A 709 -15.43 11.90 -37.51
CA PHE A 709 -14.85 11.91 -38.86
C PHE A 709 -15.91 12.16 -39.95
N HIS A 710 -17.09 11.55 -39.86
CA HIS A 710 -18.17 11.77 -40.84
C HIS A 710 -18.81 13.15 -40.77
N GLN A 711 -18.73 13.82 -39.61
CA GLN A 711 -19.26 15.17 -39.43
C GLN A 711 -18.24 16.22 -39.83
N ASP A 712 -16.96 15.89 -39.68
CA ASP A 712 -15.87 16.82 -39.91
C ASP A 712 -15.29 16.73 -41.30
N MET A 713 -15.50 15.64 -42.05
CA MET A 713 -14.94 15.48 -43.39
C MET A 713 -16.04 15.56 -44.47
N PRO A 714 -15.91 16.44 -45.48
CA PRO A 714 -14.81 17.38 -45.70
C PRO A 714 -14.78 18.52 -44.66
N LEU A 715 -13.57 18.97 -44.31
CA LEU A 715 -13.36 19.97 -43.25
C LEU A 715 -14.02 21.30 -43.59
N ASP A 716 -14.94 21.71 -42.73
CA ASP A 716 -15.48 23.06 -42.71
C ASP A 716 -14.47 24.00 -42.01
N HIS A 717 -13.77 24.80 -42.82
CA HIS A 717 -12.71 25.68 -42.35
C HIS A 717 -13.20 26.82 -41.44
N GLU A 718 -14.49 27.16 -41.46
CA GLU A 718 -15.05 28.24 -40.63
C GLU A 718 -15.25 27.82 -39.17
N LYS A 719 -15.33 26.50 -38.93
CA LYS A 719 -15.48 25.91 -37.60
C LYS A 719 -14.17 25.76 -36.83
N VAL A 720 -13.03 26.00 -37.49
CA VAL A 720 -11.69 25.81 -36.94
C VAL A 720 -11.08 27.16 -36.58
N ARG A 721 -10.50 27.25 -35.37
CA ARG A 721 -9.62 28.36 -35.02
C ARG A 721 -8.21 28.09 -35.53
N TRP A 722 -7.78 28.87 -36.52
CA TRP A 722 -6.58 28.58 -37.30
C TRP A 722 -5.38 29.40 -36.86
N TRP A 723 -4.26 28.74 -36.61
CA TRP A 723 -2.94 29.35 -36.55
C TRP A 723 -2.08 28.82 -37.71
N GLY A 724 -2.12 29.54 -38.84
CA GLY A 724 -1.53 29.07 -40.09
C GLY A 724 -2.19 27.77 -40.58
N ASN A 725 -1.42 26.67 -40.61
CA ASN A 725 -1.88 25.35 -41.05
C ASN A 725 -2.17 24.38 -39.90
N ILE A 726 -2.10 24.83 -38.64
CA ILE A 726 -2.63 24.08 -37.49
C ILE A 726 -3.84 24.81 -36.91
N GLY A 727 -4.74 24.08 -36.28
CA GLY A 727 -5.92 24.65 -35.65
C GLY A 727 -6.54 23.70 -34.65
N TYR A 728 -7.60 24.15 -33.99
CA TYR A 728 -8.38 23.29 -33.12
C TYR A 728 -9.89 23.46 -33.36
N LEU A 729 -10.59 22.40 -33.02
CA LEU A 729 -12.04 22.22 -33.05
C LEU A 729 -12.48 21.87 -31.62
N ARG A 730 -13.73 22.26 -31.29
CA ARG A 730 -14.43 21.78 -30.08
C ARG A 730 -13.56 21.82 -28.81
N PRO A 731 -13.29 22.99 -28.22
CA PRO A 731 -12.56 23.10 -26.96
C PRO A 731 -13.37 22.46 -25.82
N MET A 732 -13.07 21.21 -25.46
CA MET A 732 -13.68 20.54 -24.30
C MET A 732 -12.84 20.82 -23.04
N ARG A 733 -13.43 20.64 -21.86
CA ARG A 733 -12.80 21.02 -20.57
C ARG A 733 -11.43 20.36 -20.32
N SER A 734 -11.24 19.11 -20.73
CA SER A 734 -9.99 18.33 -20.52
C SER A 734 -9.34 17.83 -21.81
N GLN A 735 -10.06 17.91 -22.93
CA GLN A 735 -9.64 17.39 -24.23
C GLN A 735 -9.91 18.44 -25.32
N VAL A 736 -9.28 18.28 -26.47
CA VAL A 736 -9.49 19.14 -27.64
C VAL A 736 -9.27 18.33 -28.92
N ASP A 737 -10.03 18.65 -29.97
CA ASP A 737 -9.78 18.09 -31.30
C ASP A 737 -8.86 19.04 -32.07
N LEU A 738 -7.78 18.53 -32.64
CA LEU A 738 -6.77 19.35 -33.33
C LEU A 738 -6.81 19.08 -34.82
N VAL A 739 -6.46 20.09 -35.61
CA VAL A 739 -6.43 20.03 -37.07
C VAL A 739 -5.03 20.40 -37.55
N TYR A 740 -4.53 19.67 -38.54
CA TYR A 740 -3.27 19.94 -39.22
C TYR A 740 -3.45 19.80 -40.72
N VAL A 741 -2.97 20.76 -41.51
CA VAL A 741 -2.82 20.62 -42.96
C VAL A 741 -1.35 20.48 -43.29
N ASP A 742 -0.98 19.35 -43.89
CA ASP A 742 0.41 19.06 -44.24
C ASP A 742 0.88 19.82 -45.50
N GLU A 743 2.15 19.67 -45.86
CA GLU A 743 2.69 20.33 -47.05
C GLU A 743 2.15 19.75 -48.38
N GLN A 744 1.44 18.62 -48.35
CA GLN A 744 0.77 18.02 -49.51
C GLN A 744 -0.67 18.54 -49.64
N GLY A 745 -1.16 19.34 -48.68
CA GLY A 745 -2.54 19.82 -48.64
C GLY A 745 -3.51 18.80 -48.03
N VAL A 746 -3.01 17.72 -47.42
CA VAL A 746 -3.81 16.71 -46.75
C VAL A 746 -4.20 17.22 -45.36
N THR A 747 -5.48 17.11 -45.06
CA THR A 747 -6.02 17.48 -43.75
C THR A 747 -5.98 16.28 -42.81
N HIS A 748 -5.39 16.47 -41.65
CA HIS A 748 -5.32 15.53 -40.55
C HIS A 748 -6.11 16.07 -39.36
N VAL A 749 -6.96 15.23 -38.77
CA VAL A 749 -7.70 15.55 -37.55
C VAL A 749 -7.27 14.60 -36.44
N TYR A 750 -6.87 15.19 -35.31
CA TYR A 750 -6.44 14.48 -34.11
C TYR A 750 -7.54 14.62 -33.05
N TYR A 751 -8.26 13.54 -32.80
CA TYR A 751 -9.41 13.50 -31.92
C TYR A 751 -9.01 13.25 -30.46
N ALA A 752 -9.71 13.93 -29.54
CA ALA A 752 -9.62 13.77 -28.09
C ALA A 752 -8.19 13.90 -27.53
N ALA A 753 -7.42 14.89 -28.02
CA ALA A 753 -6.09 15.18 -27.50
C ALA A 753 -6.20 15.80 -26.10
N ARG A 754 -5.48 15.26 -25.10
CA ARG A 754 -5.54 15.76 -23.71
C ARG A 754 -4.81 17.10 -23.58
N ARG A 755 -5.50 18.12 -23.07
CA ARG A 755 -4.97 19.50 -22.96
C ARG A 755 -3.66 19.57 -22.16
N GLU A 756 -3.58 18.85 -21.04
CA GLU A 756 -2.42 18.83 -20.14
C GLU A 756 -1.16 18.20 -20.76
N GLU A 757 -1.33 17.35 -21.78
CA GLU A 757 -0.24 16.62 -22.43
C GLU A 757 0.28 17.31 -23.71
N LEU A 758 -0.36 18.40 -24.16
CA LEU A 758 0.07 19.14 -25.36
C LEU A 758 1.36 19.91 -25.10
N THR A 759 2.27 19.91 -26.07
CA THR A 759 3.59 20.56 -26.00
C THR A 759 3.94 21.28 -27.30
N GLY A 760 4.87 22.24 -27.27
CA GLY A 760 5.34 22.97 -28.45
C GLY A 760 4.23 23.78 -29.11
N GLU A 761 4.20 23.80 -30.45
CA GLU A 761 3.24 24.60 -31.24
C GLU A 761 1.77 24.25 -30.94
N TRP A 762 1.46 23.01 -30.51
CA TRP A 762 0.10 22.64 -30.12
C TRP A 762 -0.37 23.31 -28.83
N ARG A 763 0.55 23.55 -27.88
CA ARG A 763 0.25 24.28 -26.65
C ARG A 763 0.16 25.78 -26.92
N GLU A 764 1.08 26.30 -27.72
CA GLU A 764 1.10 27.71 -28.13
C GLU A 764 -0.18 28.09 -28.90
N LEU A 765 -0.69 27.18 -29.75
CA LEU A 765 -1.98 27.32 -30.43
C LEU A 765 -3.13 27.60 -29.46
N LEU A 766 -3.26 26.83 -28.37
CA LEU A 766 -4.34 27.02 -27.40
C LEU A 766 -4.15 28.34 -26.62
N GLN A 767 -2.93 28.62 -26.17
CA GLN A 767 -2.60 29.87 -25.46
C GLN A 767 -2.91 31.11 -26.29
N LEU A 768 -2.65 31.06 -27.61
CA LEU A 768 -2.94 32.16 -28.53
C LEU A 768 -4.42 32.56 -28.48
N TYR A 769 -5.32 31.60 -28.29
CA TYR A 769 -6.75 31.82 -28.23
C TYR A 769 -7.33 31.86 -26.81
N GLY A 770 -6.48 31.85 -25.78
CA GLY A 770 -6.89 31.95 -24.37
C GLY A 770 -7.46 30.67 -23.77
N GLU A 771 -7.11 29.50 -24.34
CA GLU A 771 -7.60 28.17 -23.95
C GLU A 771 -6.64 27.35 -23.07
#